data_AF-A0A1D3TPJ5-F1
#
_entry.id   AF-A0A1D3TPJ5-F1
#
_cell.length_a   1.000
_cell.length_b   1.000
_cell.length_c   1.000
_cell.angle_alpha   90.00
_cell.angle_beta   90.00
_cell.angle_gamma   90.00
#
_symmetry.space_group_name_H-M   'P 1'
#
loop_
_entity.id
_entity.type
_entity.pdbx_description
1 polymer ?
#
loop_
_entity_poly.entity_id
_entity_poly.type
_entity_poly.pdbx_seq_one_letter_code
_entity_poly.pdbx_strand_id
1 'polypeptide(L)'
;MNNEWENQYVTQRNRYPMHSPYGAYESVQQAVNGERNSSKYVQSLNGNWKFKLADSPSEAPVDFETVNFDDSSWSEIPVPSNWELQGYGEPVYTNILYPFQRGGETSHYELEIAKGQVELNAPFVPEKNLTGCYRTTFHIPDYYDGKDIFIEFGGVESCFYLWVNGVEVGYSQDSKLEAAFDITQVVKPGRNELAVKVLQFCDGTYLEDQDYWHLSGIHREVRVYAKAKQRLLDYKIETLFRGDNYAEADLKVMLHPNNTVPGYGECCVRLSLFDAEQELITTFQSDPYAKCGFYLMPKFVAVPSVKIEKPHLWSSEDPYLYTIVLETIDGAGTVTDIESAKVGFRKIEIRKDGVLCVNGKRLIVRGVNVHEFCPETGRSVTRDYMKQQIICMKQMNFNAIRNSHYPHANDWYDLCDELGMYLVDEANLETHGYGGQLSASPEWTAAYIERASRMVLRDKNHPSIILWSLGNESGAGINHAAMYGWIKEYDKTRYVQYESSDPGANITDIIAPMYPTKSWIEDKMADLNDVRPFIMCEYAYAKSNSNGNFKQFWDLVEKYPRFQGGFIWDFQDKALTRRKPDGTVKYVYGGAFAEKVTDPVKDMCLNGVVFPDLSWKPAAYEVRNGQAPVIIYYEVHPYFPIAGFKIKNNYQQLDLSHLRITWELLCDGVIADQGELKQYATPAGQSEDLEFDLNEEKVKGEAFVNFKISLREKSSYAEAGHIIYTYQMPLENSVLCKSEVTIAGEMLSVEETAEKILVTGKDTDISFDKLLCSFDRVILGAADAFHGGTDNFYRAATGIDEGTSTPGSNYAEEWIAEGLNAPEKEVLSVNTARSDKQLLVFTEVSYNHGKIIVSTQYRIGSKGIEISKSVVNNCQTKTIPRIGLAFILAGDKQQISWYGRGPWENYSDRKEAAHIGCYHSTVPEQYTPYIKPVECGGKEDVRYLIVSDEAGHGIRVSGAVPFHFDIHDYSILSCDQAAYEENIEKDNQIYLNVDSVHAGLGGDTGWTKNIHSEYLIGKGYYQYQVSIQVL
;
A
#
# COMPACT_ATOMS: atom_id res chain seq x y z
N MET A 1 -35.04 -19.80 20.16
CA MET A 1 -35.21 -18.35 19.94
C MET A 1 -33.82 -17.86 19.62
N ASN A 2 -33.59 -17.39 18.40
CA ASN A 2 -32.23 -17.09 17.93
C ASN A 2 -31.74 -15.80 18.60
N ASN A 3 -30.48 -15.80 19.03
CA ASN A 3 -29.78 -14.63 19.56
C ASN A 3 -29.71 -13.52 18.48
N GLU A 4 -29.69 -12.24 18.85
CA GLU A 4 -29.60 -11.17 17.83
C GLU A 4 -28.28 -11.20 17.05
N TRP A 5 -27.18 -11.64 17.66
CA TRP A 5 -25.86 -11.79 17.02
C TRP A 5 -25.70 -13.06 16.17
N GLU A 6 -26.76 -13.83 15.98
CA GLU A 6 -26.85 -14.99 15.07
C GLU A 6 -28.11 -14.88 14.20
N ASN A 7 -28.43 -13.65 13.78
CA ASN A 7 -29.65 -13.34 13.03
C ASN A 7 -29.43 -12.17 12.07
N GLN A 8 -29.18 -12.51 10.80
CA GLN A 8 -28.90 -11.58 9.70
C GLN A 8 -30.04 -10.57 9.41
N TYR A 9 -31.23 -10.79 9.96
CA TYR A 9 -32.35 -9.85 9.88
C TYR A 9 -32.31 -8.75 10.95
N VAL A 10 -31.42 -8.86 11.95
CA VAL A 10 -31.30 -7.95 13.09
C VAL A 10 -29.87 -7.41 13.16
N THR A 11 -29.54 -6.54 12.21
CA THR A 11 -28.27 -5.80 12.16
C THR A 11 -28.17 -4.71 13.25
N GLN A 12 -29.30 -4.24 13.77
CA GLN A 12 -29.38 -3.22 14.80
C GLN A 12 -30.72 -3.23 15.55
N ARG A 13 -30.75 -2.64 16.75
CA ARG A 13 -31.96 -2.26 17.49
C ARG A 13 -31.81 -0.84 18.02
N ASN A 14 -32.79 0.02 17.73
CA ASN A 14 -32.86 1.43 18.16
C ASN A 14 -31.69 2.32 17.74
N ARG A 15 -30.88 1.90 16.74
CA ARG A 15 -29.81 2.77 16.21
C ARG A 15 -30.45 3.95 15.48
N TYR A 16 -29.94 5.14 15.76
CA TYR A 16 -30.34 6.35 15.08
C TYR A 16 -30.02 6.24 13.57
N PRO A 17 -30.87 6.75 12.66
CA PRO A 17 -30.60 6.72 11.24
C PRO A 17 -29.27 7.38 10.89
N MET A 18 -28.54 6.80 9.94
CA MET A 18 -27.27 7.35 9.48
C MET A 18 -27.47 8.73 8.83
N HIS A 19 -26.56 9.66 9.11
CA HIS A 19 -26.57 11.04 8.63
C HIS A 19 -25.14 11.52 8.43
N SER A 20 -24.95 12.67 7.76
CA SER A 20 -23.63 13.30 7.75
C SER A 20 -23.20 13.69 9.17
N PRO A 21 -21.92 13.55 9.54
CA PRO A 21 -21.47 13.76 10.91
C PRO A 21 -21.78 15.18 11.42
N TYR A 22 -22.36 15.27 12.61
CA TYR A 22 -22.70 16.57 13.23
C TYR A 22 -21.52 17.20 13.96
N GLY A 23 -21.50 18.53 13.96
CA GLY A 23 -20.69 19.36 14.87
C GLY A 23 -21.49 19.95 16.02
N ALA A 24 -22.82 20.02 15.93
CA ALA A 24 -23.70 20.58 16.96
C ALA A 24 -23.27 22.00 17.41
N TYR A 25 -22.93 22.86 16.45
CA TYR A 25 -22.28 24.15 16.70
C TYR A 25 -23.19 25.14 17.43
N GLU A 26 -22.58 26.03 18.22
CA GLU A 26 -23.27 27.09 18.95
C GLU A 26 -23.33 28.40 18.17
N SER A 27 -22.42 28.55 17.20
CA SER A 27 -22.23 29.78 16.46
C SER A 27 -21.77 29.50 15.03
N VAL A 28 -22.01 30.48 14.15
CA VAL A 28 -21.50 30.46 12.77
C VAL A 28 -19.97 30.33 12.75
N GLN A 29 -19.24 31.00 13.65
CA GLN A 29 -17.78 30.94 13.65
C GLN A 29 -17.24 29.52 13.94
N GLN A 30 -17.81 28.80 14.91
CA GLN A 30 -17.45 27.40 15.15
C GLN A 30 -17.75 26.53 13.91
N ALA A 31 -18.91 26.76 13.28
CA ALA A 31 -19.32 26.05 12.07
C ALA A 31 -18.40 26.32 10.88
N VAL A 32 -17.91 27.56 10.70
CA VAL A 32 -16.92 27.92 9.67
C VAL A 32 -15.58 27.23 9.91
N ASN A 33 -15.13 27.16 11.18
CA ASN A 33 -13.90 26.44 11.53
C ASN A 33 -14.02 24.94 11.24
N GLY A 34 -15.21 24.35 11.44
CA GLY A 34 -15.49 22.95 11.09
C GLY A 34 -14.96 21.92 12.09
N GLU A 35 -14.52 22.35 13.28
CA GLU A 35 -14.04 21.45 14.33
C GLU A 35 -15.22 20.80 15.08
N ARG A 36 -15.60 19.58 14.67
CA ARG A 36 -16.79 18.84 15.17
C ARG A 36 -16.84 18.63 16.69
N ASN A 37 -15.71 18.68 17.37
CA ASN A 37 -15.61 18.48 18.82
C ASN A 37 -15.46 19.79 19.63
N SER A 38 -15.54 20.95 18.98
CA SER A 38 -15.33 22.27 19.61
C SER A 38 -16.55 22.82 20.36
N SER A 39 -17.75 22.31 20.04
CA SER A 39 -18.99 22.76 20.67
C SER A 39 -19.10 22.27 22.10
N LYS A 40 -19.59 23.13 23.01
CA LYS A 40 -19.90 22.69 24.39
C LYS A 40 -20.98 21.62 24.47
N TYR A 41 -21.75 21.42 23.39
CA TYR A 41 -22.76 20.37 23.27
C TYR A 41 -22.19 19.02 22.84
N VAL A 42 -20.87 18.91 22.68
CA VAL A 42 -20.18 17.66 22.35
C VAL A 42 -19.21 17.34 23.48
N GLN A 43 -19.24 16.09 23.94
CA GLN A 43 -18.36 15.58 24.98
C GLN A 43 -17.73 14.27 24.50
N SER A 44 -16.40 14.19 24.49
CA SER A 44 -15.70 12.92 24.30
C SER A 44 -15.83 12.05 25.56
N LEU A 45 -16.05 10.76 25.36
CA LEU A 45 -15.98 9.72 26.38
C LEU A 45 -14.71 8.87 26.26
N ASN A 46 -13.75 9.26 25.42
CA ASN A 46 -12.46 8.59 25.31
C ASN A 46 -11.71 8.67 26.65
N GLY A 47 -10.94 7.65 26.97
CA GLY A 47 -10.19 7.53 28.23
C GLY A 47 -10.28 6.11 28.80
N ASN A 48 -9.93 5.96 30.07
CA ASN A 48 -9.93 4.65 30.73
C ASN A 48 -11.35 4.25 31.17
N TRP A 49 -11.78 3.06 30.76
CA TRP A 49 -13.05 2.47 31.17
C TRP A 49 -12.78 1.21 32.00
N LYS A 50 -13.67 0.87 32.93
CA LYS A 50 -13.63 -0.42 33.62
C LYS A 50 -13.90 -1.52 32.62
N PHE A 51 -13.11 -2.59 32.67
CA PHE A 51 -13.15 -3.65 31.69
C PHE A 51 -12.98 -5.04 32.31
N LYS A 52 -13.77 -5.98 31.79
CA LYS A 52 -13.66 -7.40 32.09
C LYS A 52 -13.96 -8.22 30.84
N LEU A 53 -13.08 -9.16 30.53
CA LEU A 53 -13.27 -10.14 29.46
C LEU A 53 -13.86 -11.43 30.03
N ALA A 54 -14.83 -12.01 29.33
CA ALA A 54 -15.37 -13.34 29.58
C ALA A 54 -15.12 -14.26 28.37
N ASP A 55 -15.06 -15.58 28.62
CA ASP A 55 -14.76 -16.57 27.58
C ASP A 55 -15.92 -16.80 26.59
N SER A 56 -17.15 -16.42 26.98
CA SER A 56 -18.36 -16.56 26.18
C SER A 56 -19.43 -15.53 26.59
N PRO A 57 -20.45 -15.27 25.75
CA PRO A 57 -21.52 -14.34 26.09
C PRO A 57 -22.35 -14.76 27.32
N SER A 58 -22.46 -16.07 27.57
CA SER A 58 -23.18 -16.64 28.72
C SER A 58 -22.40 -16.58 30.03
N GLU A 59 -21.08 -16.39 29.96
CA GLU A 59 -20.18 -16.22 31.11
C GLU A 59 -19.89 -14.76 31.43
N ALA A 60 -20.45 -13.82 30.66
CA ALA A 60 -20.39 -12.40 30.96
C ALA A 60 -20.92 -12.12 32.38
N PRO A 61 -20.33 -11.17 33.14
CA PRO A 61 -20.73 -10.92 34.52
C PRO A 61 -22.22 -10.57 34.61
N VAL A 62 -22.95 -11.34 35.44
CA VAL A 62 -24.40 -11.18 35.62
C VAL A 62 -24.70 -9.80 36.21
N ASP A 63 -25.74 -9.14 35.70
CA ASP A 63 -26.23 -7.83 36.12
C ASP A 63 -25.20 -6.69 36.03
N PHE A 64 -24.12 -6.85 35.26
CA PHE A 64 -23.08 -5.82 35.12
C PHE A 64 -23.59 -4.54 34.48
N GLU A 65 -24.74 -4.54 33.82
CA GLU A 65 -25.39 -3.38 33.26
C GLU A 65 -26.15 -2.55 34.30
N THR A 66 -26.43 -3.11 35.49
CA THR A 66 -27.23 -2.46 36.52
C THR A 66 -26.53 -1.27 37.17
N VAL A 67 -27.33 -0.36 37.72
CA VAL A 67 -26.83 0.83 38.42
C VAL A 67 -26.19 0.42 39.76
N ASN A 68 -25.04 1.02 40.10
CA ASN A 68 -24.25 0.71 41.29
C ASN A 68 -23.68 -0.73 41.34
N PHE A 69 -23.55 -1.41 40.21
CA PHE A 69 -22.77 -2.64 40.14
C PHE A 69 -21.33 -2.37 40.62
N ASP A 70 -20.78 -3.27 41.44
CA ASP A 70 -19.42 -3.12 41.97
C ASP A 70 -18.37 -3.64 40.97
N ASP A 71 -17.86 -2.72 40.16
CA ASP A 71 -16.76 -2.95 39.21
C ASP A 71 -15.38 -2.55 39.78
N SER A 72 -15.26 -2.32 41.10
CA SER A 72 -14.02 -1.85 41.71
C SER A 72 -12.84 -2.82 41.55
N SER A 73 -13.14 -4.12 41.36
CA SER A 73 -12.16 -5.18 41.08
C SER A 73 -11.79 -5.33 39.61
N TRP A 74 -12.46 -4.61 38.70
CA TRP A 74 -12.19 -4.70 37.26
C TRP A 74 -10.95 -3.91 36.90
N SER A 75 -10.28 -4.37 35.83
CA SER A 75 -9.16 -3.65 35.24
C SER A 75 -9.65 -2.41 34.50
N GLU A 76 -8.73 -1.55 34.10
CA GLU A 76 -9.02 -0.44 33.19
C GLU A 76 -8.45 -0.72 31.80
N ILE A 77 -9.17 -0.29 30.77
CA ILE A 77 -8.74 -0.35 29.38
C ILE A 77 -8.90 1.04 28.75
N PRO A 78 -7.95 1.52 27.92
CA PRO A 78 -8.14 2.74 27.15
C PRO A 78 -9.23 2.53 26.09
N VAL A 79 -10.10 3.51 25.93
CA VAL A 79 -11.08 3.60 24.83
C VAL A 79 -10.80 4.89 24.05
N PRO A 80 -10.57 4.82 22.72
CA PRO A 80 -10.57 3.60 21.90
C PRO A 80 -9.33 2.72 22.05
N SER A 81 -9.50 1.40 21.89
CA SER A 81 -8.41 0.43 21.67
C SER A 81 -8.95 -0.92 21.18
N ASN A 82 -8.06 -1.74 20.64
CA ASN A 82 -8.30 -3.17 20.47
C ASN A 82 -7.82 -3.94 21.71
N TRP A 83 -8.66 -4.81 22.29
CA TRP A 83 -8.32 -5.47 23.57
C TRP A 83 -7.14 -6.44 23.45
N GLU A 84 -6.88 -6.98 22.25
CA GLU A 84 -5.79 -7.91 21.97
C GLU A 84 -4.43 -7.25 22.19
N LEU A 85 -4.34 -5.96 21.86
CA LEU A 85 -3.13 -5.15 22.05
C LEU A 85 -3.02 -4.60 23.48
N GLN A 86 -4.05 -4.77 24.30
CA GLN A 86 -4.05 -4.45 25.73
C GLN A 86 -3.80 -5.70 26.62
N GLY A 87 -3.52 -6.86 26.01
CA GLY A 87 -3.17 -8.09 26.72
C GLY A 87 -4.34 -9.04 26.98
N TYR A 88 -5.49 -8.83 26.33
CA TYR A 88 -6.67 -9.69 26.45
C TYR A 88 -6.92 -10.46 25.15
N GLY A 89 -7.06 -11.78 25.18
CA GLY A 89 -7.18 -12.57 23.93
C GLY A 89 -5.88 -12.56 23.13
N GLU A 90 -5.98 -12.78 21.81
CA GLU A 90 -4.84 -12.85 20.90
C GLU A 90 -5.20 -12.20 19.55
N PRO A 91 -4.32 -11.36 18.96
CA PRO A 91 -4.49 -10.89 17.58
C PRO A 91 -4.46 -12.07 16.63
N VAL A 92 -5.38 -12.13 15.66
CA VAL A 92 -5.40 -13.19 14.63
C VAL A 92 -5.19 -12.57 13.26
N TYR A 93 -4.18 -13.03 12.52
CA TYR A 93 -4.02 -12.68 11.11
C TYR A 93 -4.40 -13.88 10.24
N THR A 94 -5.30 -13.63 9.30
CA THR A 94 -5.76 -14.58 8.28
C THR A 94 -6.10 -13.84 7.00
N ASN A 95 -5.84 -14.48 5.86
CA ASN A 95 -6.19 -13.95 4.54
C ASN A 95 -7.62 -14.36 4.14
N ILE A 96 -7.87 -15.67 4.00
CA ILE A 96 -9.16 -16.23 3.54
C ILE A 96 -9.86 -17.04 4.65
N LEU A 97 -9.11 -17.45 5.67
CA LEU A 97 -9.67 -18.24 6.76
C LEU A 97 -10.40 -17.33 7.73
N TYR A 98 -11.66 -17.63 8.04
CA TYR A 98 -12.33 -16.96 9.15
C TYR A 98 -11.54 -17.11 10.47
N PRO A 99 -11.53 -16.08 11.34
CA PRO A 99 -10.63 -16.00 12.50
C PRO A 99 -10.99 -16.92 13.67
N PHE A 100 -11.99 -17.79 13.52
CA PHE A 100 -12.42 -18.73 14.55
C PHE A 100 -12.11 -20.18 14.19
N GLN A 101 -11.70 -20.93 15.22
CA GLN A 101 -11.33 -22.34 15.07
C GLN A 101 -12.54 -23.18 14.64
N ARG A 102 -12.37 -23.97 13.56
CA ARG A 102 -13.38 -24.93 13.08
C ARG A 102 -13.56 -26.08 14.08
N GLY A 103 -14.82 -26.43 14.40
CA GLY A 103 -15.21 -27.46 15.37
C GLY A 103 -15.67 -28.79 14.75
N GLY A 104 -15.77 -28.87 13.42
CA GLY A 104 -16.22 -30.04 12.68
C GLY A 104 -17.72 -30.31 12.81
N GLU A 105 -18.16 -31.54 12.49
CA GLU A 105 -19.57 -31.95 12.42
C GLU A 105 -20.36 -31.77 13.73
N THR A 106 -19.68 -31.56 14.86
CA THR A 106 -20.30 -31.36 16.17
C THR A 106 -20.59 -29.90 16.52
N SER A 107 -20.14 -28.94 15.70
CA SER A 107 -20.39 -27.51 15.93
C SER A 107 -21.72 -27.08 15.28
N HIS A 108 -22.43 -26.10 15.88
CA HIS A 108 -23.69 -25.61 15.31
C HIS A 108 -23.50 -24.60 14.18
N TYR A 109 -22.31 -24.02 14.08
CA TYR A 109 -21.90 -23.07 13.04
C TYR A 109 -21.23 -23.74 11.84
N GLU A 110 -21.28 -25.08 11.76
CA GLU A 110 -20.88 -25.84 10.59
C GLU A 110 -21.97 -26.82 10.17
N LEU A 111 -22.03 -27.12 8.87
CA LEU A 111 -22.94 -28.09 8.27
C LEU A 111 -22.13 -29.19 7.59
N GLU A 112 -22.44 -30.45 7.91
CA GLU A 112 -21.96 -31.61 7.15
C GLU A 112 -22.73 -31.68 5.82
N ILE A 113 -22.08 -31.23 4.74
CA ILE A 113 -22.67 -31.25 3.39
C ILE A 113 -22.49 -32.60 2.70
N ALA A 114 -21.48 -33.36 3.11
CA ALA A 114 -21.23 -34.74 2.73
C ALA A 114 -20.34 -35.41 3.80
N LYS A 115 -20.26 -36.74 3.77
CA LYS A 115 -19.50 -37.51 4.77
C LYS A 115 -18.06 -37.00 4.93
N GLY A 116 -17.75 -36.40 6.07
CA GLY A 116 -16.43 -35.83 6.38
C GLY A 116 -16.11 -34.51 5.67
N GLN A 117 -17.10 -33.85 5.07
CA GLN A 117 -16.99 -32.52 4.44
C GLN A 117 -17.94 -31.55 5.15
N VAL A 118 -17.35 -30.56 5.81
CA VAL A 118 -18.08 -29.53 6.57
C VAL A 118 -17.86 -28.14 5.97
N GLU A 119 -18.93 -27.38 5.83
CA GLU A 119 -18.91 -25.96 5.46
C GLU A 119 -19.43 -25.10 6.59
N LEU A 120 -19.13 -23.81 6.55
CA LEU A 120 -19.66 -22.86 7.53
C LEU A 120 -21.18 -22.71 7.35
N ASN A 121 -21.87 -22.48 8.46
CA ASN A 121 -23.32 -22.39 8.54
C ASN A 121 -23.75 -20.99 8.98
N ALA A 122 -23.57 -19.99 8.11
CA ALA A 122 -24.04 -18.64 8.41
C ALA A 122 -25.57 -18.66 8.63
N PRO A 123 -26.12 -17.98 9.66
CA PRO A 123 -25.53 -16.89 10.44
C PRO A 123 -24.88 -17.29 11.78
N PHE A 124 -24.70 -18.58 12.07
CA PHE A 124 -24.26 -19.04 13.38
C PHE A 124 -22.75 -18.82 13.61
N VAL A 125 -22.36 -18.52 14.85
CA VAL A 125 -20.95 -18.31 15.25
C VAL A 125 -20.58 -19.21 16.45
N PRO A 126 -19.29 -19.43 16.76
CA PRO A 126 -18.91 -20.27 17.89
C PRO A 126 -19.50 -19.83 19.23
N GLU A 127 -19.88 -20.78 20.10
CA GLU A 127 -20.33 -20.46 21.47
C GLU A 127 -19.19 -19.87 22.32
N LYS A 128 -17.96 -20.33 22.09
CA LYS A 128 -16.73 -19.74 22.65
C LYS A 128 -16.40 -18.48 21.87
N ASN A 129 -16.95 -17.38 22.34
CA ASN A 129 -16.90 -16.07 21.70
C ASN A 129 -16.56 -15.02 22.76
N LEU A 130 -15.31 -14.54 22.74
CA LEU A 130 -14.82 -13.64 23.76
C LEU A 130 -15.74 -12.43 23.87
N THR A 131 -16.12 -12.10 25.10
CA THR A 131 -17.10 -11.05 25.37
C THR A 131 -16.49 -10.01 26.31
N GLY A 132 -16.28 -8.80 25.79
CA GLY A 132 -15.76 -7.66 26.55
C GLY A 132 -16.89 -6.85 27.17
N CYS A 133 -16.92 -6.78 28.49
CA CYS A 133 -17.82 -5.92 29.24
C CYS A 133 -17.08 -4.64 29.65
N TYR A 134 -17.61 -3.49 29.23
CA TYR A 134 -17.08 -2.18 29.55
C TYR A 134 -18.05 -1.42 30.45
N ARG A 135 -17.53 -0.69 31.44
CA ARG A 135 -18.30 0.25 32.28
C ARG A 135 -17.56 1.57 32.44
N THR A 136 -18.29 2.67 32.35
CA THR A 136 -17.78 4.00 32.69
C THR A 136 -18.89 4.90 33.18
N THR A 137 -18.56 6.13 33.53
CA THR A 137 -19.53 7.16 33.88
C THR A 137 -19.28 8.44 33.15
N PHE A 138 -20.34 9.17 32.88
CA PHE A 138 -20.27 10.47 32.22
C PHE A 138 -21.22 11.46 32.89
N HIS A 139 -21.08 12.73 32.55
CA HIS A 139 -21.84 13.81 33.17
C HIS A 139 -22.68 14.52 32.13
N ILE A 140 -23.98 14.64 32.36
CA ILE A 140 -24.86 15.48 31.53
C ILE A 140 -24.99 16.84 32.22
N PRO A 141 -24.48 17.92 31.61
CA PRO A 141 -24.54 19.25 32.20
C PRO A 141 -25.94 19.86 32.10
N ASP A 142 -26.27 20.78 33.01
CA ASP A 142 -27.60 21.42 33.07
C ASP A 142 -27.99 22.15 31.78
N TYR A 143 -27.01 22.67 31.02
CA TYR A 143 -27.26 23.38 29.77
C TYR A 143 -27.65 22.46 28.59
N TYR A 144 -27.72 21.14 28.80
CA TYR A 144 -28.35 20.20 27.86
C TYR A 144 -29.88 20.16 28.02
N ASP A 145 -30.44 20.81 29.04
CA ASP A 145 -31.88 20.79 29.29
C ASP A 145 -32.71 21.21 28.05
N GLY A 146 -33.81 20.49 27.82
CA GLY A 146 -34.70 20.69 26.67
C GLY A 146 -34.17 20.20 25.31
N LYS A 147 -32.96 19.65 25.22
CA LYS A 147 -32.36 19.07 24.01
C LYS A 147 -32.55 17.56 23.96
N ASP A 148 -32.41 16.99 22.76
CA ASP A 148 -32.26 15.55 22.58
C ASP A 148 -30.78 15.20 22.70
N ILE A 149 -30.46 14.14 23.45
CA ILE A 149 -29.11 13.74 23.81
C ILE A 149 -28.81 12.41 23.16
N PHE A 150 -27.68 12.34 22.47
CA PHE A 150 -27.22 11.17 21.72
C PHE A 150 -25.89 10.67 22.28
N ILE A 151 -25.68 9.36 22.24
CA ILE A 151 -24.36 8.73 22.36
C ILE A 151 -24.00 8.10 21.03
N GLU A 152 -22.77 8.29 20.58
CA GLU A 152 -22.25 7.77 19.32
C GLU A 152 -20.95 7.02 19.56
N PHE A 153 -20.88 5.82 18.99
CA PHE A 153 -19.69 4.99 18.92
C PHE A 153 -19.16 5.02 17.49
N GLY A 154 -17.95 5.52 17.27
CA GLY A 154 -17.34 5.65 15.94
C GLY A 154 -17.00 4.32 15.25
N GLY A 155 -16.89 3.23 16.02
CA GLY A 155 -16.56 1.89 15.53
C GLY A 155 -16.36 0.90 16.69
N VAL A 156 -17.04 -0.24 16.61
CA VAL A 156 -17.00 -1.32 17.61
C VAL A 156 -16.96 -2.65 16.88
N GLU A 157 -15.93 -3.47 17.12
CA GLU A 157 -15.74 -4.74 16.44
C GLU A 157 -16.06 -5.93 17.37
N SER A 158 -16.98 -6.83 17.01
CA SER A 158 -17.79 -6.90 15.76
C SER A 158 -19.26 -6.49 15.93
N CYS A 159 -19.81 -6.63 17.14
CA CYS A 159 -21.14 -6.13 17.50
C CYS A 159 -21.23 -5.78 19.00
N PHE A 160 -22.24 -5.01 19.39
CA PHE A 160 -22.40 -4.65 20.80
C PHE A 160 -23.82 -4.35 21.25
N TYR A 161 -24.05 -4.50 22.56
CA TYR A 161 -25.22 -4.04 23.28
C TYR A 161 -24.87 -2.86 24.19
N LEU A 162 -25.83 -1.96 24.38
CA LEU A 162 -25.66 -0.71 25.11
C LEU A 162 -26.71 -0.55 26.23
N TRP A 163 -26.26 -0.19 27.42
CA TRP A 163 -27.12 0.22 28.54
C TRP A 163 -26.68 1.56 29.11
N VAL A 164 -27.67 2.39 29.45
CA VAL A 164 -27.47 3.66 30.15
C VAL A 164 -28.34 3.68 31.40
N ASN A 165 -27.73 3.90 32.56
CA ASN A 165 -28.40 3.85 33.87
C ASN A 165 -29.23 2.56 34.07
N GLY A 166 -28.72 1.41 33.64
CA GLY A 166 -29.39 0.11 33.75
C GLY A 166 -30.53 -0.14 32.77
N VAL A 167 -30.80 0.78 31.84
CA VAL A 167 -31.82 0.61 30.79
C VAL A 167 -31.13 0.23 29.49
N GLU A 168 -31.58 -0.87 28.87
CA GLU A 168 -31.12 -1.28 27.54
C GLU A 168 -31.53 -0.25 26.50
N VAL A 169 -30.54 0.31 25.81
CA VAL A 169 -30.73 1.34 24.79
C VAL A 169 -30.84 0.69 23.41
N GLY A 170 -29.93 -0.22 23.07
CA GLY A 170 -29.91 -0.82 21.73
C GLY A 170 -28.79 -1.82 21.47
N TYR A 171 -28.72 -2.23 20.20
CA TYR A 171 -27.78 -3.20 19.62
C TYR A 171 -27.30 -2.72 18.24
N SER A 172 -26.06 -3.00 17.84
CA SER A 172 -25.55 -2.69 16.49
C SER A 172 -24.48 -3.65 16.01
N GLN A 173 -24.47 -3.89 14.70
CA GLN A 173 -23.40 -4.51 13.91
C GLN A 173 -22.80 -3.52 12.89
N ASP A 174 -21.88 -4.05 12.06
CA ASP A 174 -21.02 -3.35 11.10
C ASP A 174 -20.00 -2.45 11.80
N SER A 175 -18.79 -3.00 11.92
CA SER A 175 -17.75 -2.55 12.84
C SER A 175 -17.01 -1.29 12.40
N LYS A 176 -17.26 -0.82 11.17
CA LYS A 176 -16.47 0.21 10.49
C LYS A 176 -17.26 1.50 10.24
N LEU A 177 -18.51 1.57 10.70
CA LEU A 177 -19.38 2.76 10.60
C LEU A 177 -20.02 3.08 11.96
N GLU A 178 -20.24 4.35 12.24
CA GLU A 178 -20.72 4.80 13.54
C GLU A 178 -22.14 4.31 13.90
N ALA A 179 -22.35 4.09 15.19
CA ALA A 179 -23.65 3.76 15.76
C ALA A 179 -24.04 4.80 16.81
N ALA A 180 -25.03 5.63 16.48
CA ALA A 180 -25.63 6.60 17.38
C ALA A 180 -26.93 6.10 17.99
N PHE A 181 -27.25 6.51 19.22
CA PHE A 181 -28.49 6.18 19.93
C PHE A 181 -29.04 7.40 20.66
N ASP A 182 -30.36 7.60 20.60
CA ASP A 182 -31.06 8.60 21.41
C ASP A 182 -31.18 8.09 22.85
N ILE A 183 -30.54 8.79 23.79
CA ILE A 183 -30.52 8.45 25.22
C ILE A 183 -31.29 9.45 26.07
N THR A 184 -32.04 10.38 25.45
CA THR A 184 -32.72 11.50 26.12
C THR A 184 -33.60 11.06 27.28
N GLN A 185 -34.32 9.94 27.13
CA GLN A 185 -35.28 9.46 28.13
C GLN A 185 -34.65 8.65 29.27
N VAL A 186 -33.38 8.23 29.13
CA VAL A 186 -32.70 7.35 30.08
C VAL A 186 -31.60 8.05 30.86
N VAL A 187 -31.14 9.21 30.41
CA VAL A 187 -30.18 10.05 31.13
C VAL A 187 -30.85 10.99 32.13
N LYS A 188 -30.06 11.46 33.10
CA LYS A 188 -30.42 12.47 34.09
C LYS A 188 -29.35 13.56 34.17
N PRO A 189 -29.69 14.80 34.58
CA PRO A 189 -28.67 15.80 34.90
C PRO A 189 -27.66 15.26 35.92
N GLY A 190 -26.40 15.59 35.74
CA GLY A 190 -25.33 15.09 36.59
C GLY A 190 -24.74 13.76 36.12
N ARG A 191 -24.34 12.92 37.06
CA ARG A 191 -23.64 11.64 36.81
C ARG A 191 -24.57 10.57 36.27
N ASN A 192 -24.14 9.91 35.19
CA ASN A 192 -24.79 8.78 34.53
C ASN A 192 -23.82 7.60 34.42
N GLU A 193 -24.36 6.38 34.41
CA GLU A 193 -23.59 5.14 34.24
C GLU A 193 -23.81 4.57 32.84
N LEU A 194 -22.73 4.09 32.22
CA LEU A 194 -22.71 3.49 30.89
C LEU A 194 -22.15 2.08 31.01
N ALA A 195 -22.82 1.11 30.39
CA ALA A 195 -22.35 -0.26 30.26
C ALA A 195 -22.47 -0.72 28.80
N VAL A 196 -21.44 -1.41 28.30
CA VAL A 196 -21.37 -1.90 26.92
C VAL A 196 -20.89 -3.35 26.94
N LYS A 197 -21.59 -4.23 26.20
CA LYS A 197 -21.18 -5.62 25.99
C LYS A 197 -20.80 -5.82 24.54
N VAL A 198 -19.52 -6.05 24.27
CA VAL A 198 -18.97 -6.27 22.92
C VAL A 198 -18.67 -7.75 22.73
N LEU A 199 -19.12 -8.33 21.62
CA LEU A 199 -18.81 -9.72 21.26
C LEU A 199 -17.75 -9.73 20.17
N GLN A 200 -16.82 -10.67 20.25
CA GLN A 200 -15.77 -10.86 19.26
C GLN A 200 -16.36 -11.25 17.90
N PHE A 201 -17.34 -12.16 17.89
CA PHE A 201 -18.01 -12.63 16.67
C PHE A 201 -19.53 -12.43 16.70
N CYS A 202 -20.10 -12.14 15.53
CA CYS A 202 -21.54 -12.18 15.25
C CYS A 202 -21.78 -12.65 13.81
N ASP A 203 -23.04 -12.75 13.38
CA ASP A 203 -23.39 -13.03 11.99
C ASP A 203 -22.78 -12.01 11.00
N GLY A 204 -22.61 -10.75 11.43
CA GLY A 204 -21.90 -9.73 10.67
C GLY A 204 -20.42 -10.03 10.41
N THR A 205 -19.77 -10.88 11.22
CA THR A 205 -18.38 -11.34 10.99
C THR A 205 -18.24 -12.08 9.67
N TYR A 206 -19.29 -12.76 9.18
CA TYR A 206 -19.28 -13.38 7.86
C TYR A 206 -19.10 -12.40 6.71
N LEU A 207 -19.39 -11.11 6.95
CA LEU A 207 -19.26 -10.01 5.98
C LEU A 207 -17.99 -9.16 6.19
N GLU A 208 -17.11 -9.56 7.12
CA GLU A 208 -15.91 -8.82 7.54
C GLU A 208 -14.66 -9.72 7.51
N ASP A 209 -14.51 -10.46 6.41
CA ASP A 209 -13.45 -11.44 6.15
C ASP A 209 -12.32 -10.88 5.28
N GLN A 210 -11.85 -9.67 5.60
CA GLN A 210 -10.73 -9.02 4.90
C GLN A 210 -9.38 -9.69 5.20
N ASP A 211 -8.43 -9.61 4.26
CA ASP A 211 -7.00 -9.96 4.45
C ASP A 211 -6.30 -9.00 5.45
N TYR A 212 -6.52 -9.19 6.75
CA TYR A 212 -5.99 -8.30 7.78
C TYR A 212 -5.89 -8.95 9.18
N TRP A 213 -5.47 -8.15 10.17
CA TRP A 213 -5.57 -8.54 11.58
C TRP A 213 -7.01 -8.40 12.07
N HIS A 214 -7.60 -9.53 12.47
CA HIS A 214 -8.85 -9.59 13.22
C HIS A 214 -8.59 -9.22 14.67
N LEU A 215 -9.19 -8.10 15.07
CA LEU A 215 -9.04 -7.47 16.38
C LEU A 215 -10.42 -7.05 16.87
N SER A 216 -10.59 -6.81 18.17
CA SER A 216 -11.92 -6.60 18.74
C SER A 216 -11.95 -5.44 19.73
N GLY A 217 -13.15 -4.94 20.02
CA GLY A 217 -13.37 -3.90 21.02
C GLY A 217 -13.85 -2.57 20.44
N ILE A 218 -13.89 -1.55 21.31
CA ILE A 218 -14.29 -0.19 20.94
C ILE A 218 -13.06 0.51 20.36
N HIS A 219 -12.87 0.40 19.04
CA HIS A 219 -11.61 0.76 18.38
C HIS A 219 -11.58 2.17 17.78
N ARG A 220 -12.72 2.87 17.74
CA ARG A 220 -12.84 4.30 17.41
C ARG A 220 -13.55 5.07 18.53
N GLU A 221 -13.50 6.39 18.43
CA GLU A 221 -13.96 7.33 19.47
C GLU A 221 -15.40 7.09 19.94
N VAL A 222 -15.68 7.47 21.19
CA VAL A 222 -17.04 7.52 21.75
C VAL A 222 -17.32 8.95 22.18
N ARG A 223 -18.49 9.47 21.80
CA ARG A 223 -18.92 10.82 22.20
C ARG A 223 -20.40 10.87 22.58
N VAL A 224 -20.72 11.86 23.41
CA VAL A 224 -22.10 12.25 23.73
C VAL A 224 -22.33 13.65 23.21
N TYR A 225 -23.44 13.88 22.52
CA TYR A 225 -23.78 15.21 22.03
C TYR A 225 -25.27 15.55 22.23
N ALA A 226 -25.57 16.85 22.31
CA ALA A 226 -26.93 17.36 22.49
C ALA A 226 -27.36 18.26 21.34
N LYS A 227 -28.54 17.99 20.78
CA LYS A 227 -29.12 18.74 19.66
C LYS A 227 -30.46 19.36 20.03
N ALA A 228 -30.77 20.53 19.47
CA ALA A 228 -32.11 21.10 19.60
C ALA A 228 -33.16 20.15 19.01
N LYS A 229 -34.40 20.18 19.54
CA LYS A 229 -35.51 19.41 19.00
C LYS A 229 -35.82 19.82 17.56
N GLN A 230 -35.95 21.13 17.35
CA GLN A 230 -36.08 21.72 16.01
C GLN A 230 -34.69 21.79 15.36
N ARG A 231 -34.37 20.83 14.49
CA ARG A 231 -33.05 20.64 13.89
C ARG A 231 -33.11 20.08 12.47
N LEU A 232 -31.95 20.05 11.82
CA LEU A 232 -31.70 19.19 10.67
C LEU A 232 -31.45 17.74 11.12
N LEU A 233 -32.03 16.78 10.39
CA LEU A 233 -31.72 15.36 10.51
C LEU A 233 -30.62 14.95 9.54
N ASP A 234 -30.60 15.49 8.34
CA ASP A 234 -29.53 15.22 7.38
C ASP A 234 -29.52 16.30 6.30
N TYR A 235 -28.40 16.39 5.57
CA TYR A 235 -28.26 17.26 4.41
C TYR A 235 -27.33 16.65 3.36
N LYS A 236 -27.65 16.88 2.08
CA LYS A 236 -26.83 16.47 0.94
C LYS A 236 -26.47 17.69 0.09
N ILE A 237 -25.19 17.87 -0.19
CA ILE A 237 -24.65 18.98 -0.99
C ILE A 237 -24.26 18.46 -2.38
N GLU A 238 -24.69 19.16 -3.42
CA GLU A 238 -24.38 18.84 -4.81
C GLU A 238 -23.85 20.10 -5.52
N THR A 239 -22.70 19.99 -6.20
CA THR A 239 -22.15 21.04 -7.08
C THR A 239 -22.42 20.67 -8.53
N LEU A 240 -23.39 21.33 -9.15
CA LEU A 240 -23.91 20.95 -10.48
C LEU A 240 -23.50 21.98 -11.53
N PHE A 241 -22.53 21.65 -12.38
CA PHE A 241 -22.08 22.53 -13.46
C PHE A 241 -23.08 22.58 -14.61
N ARG A 242 -23.33 23.80 -15.13
CA ARG A 242 -24.27 24.02 -16.25
C ARG A 242 -23.68 23.77 -17.64
N GLY A 243 -22.37 23.57 -17.73
CA GLY A 243 -21.64 23.27 -18.96
C GLY A 243 -20.20 22.87 -18.68
N ASP A 244 -19.46 22.52 -19.74
CA ASP A 244 -18.12 21.93 -19.63
C ASP A 244 -16.98 22.97 -19.58
N ASN A 245 -17.32 24.26 -19.50
CA ASN A 245 -16.33 25.32 -19.29
C ASN A 245 -16.12 25.67 -17.80
N TYR A 246 -16.85 24.99 -16.90
CA TYR A 246 -16.79 25.15 -15.44
C TYR A 246 -16.98 26.59 -14.94
N ALA A 247 -17.59 27.46 -15.75
CA ALA A 247 -17.74 28.88 -15.44
C ALA A 247 -18.90 29.17 -14.47
N GLU A 248 -19.86 28.25 -14.35
CA GLU A 248 -21.02 28.38 -13.47
C GLU A 248 -21.40 27.01 -12.90
N ALA A 249 -21.65 26.96 -11.60
CA ALA A 249 -22.20 25.79 -10.91
C ALA A 249 -23.40 26.19 -10.05
N ASP A 250 -24.42 25.36 -10.01
CA ASP A 250 -25.48 25.44 -9.02
C ASP A 250 -25.03 24.67 -7.76
N LEU A 251 -24.91 25.38 -6.64
CA LEU A 251 -24.76 24.78 -5.32
C LEU A 251 -26.15 24.45 -4.80
N LYS A 252 -26.49 23.17 -4.85
CA LYS A 252 -27.81 22.64 -4.49
C LYS A 252 -27.70 21.84 -3.21
N VAL A 253 -28.59 22.10 -2.26
CA VAL A 253 -28.56 21.45 -0.94
C VAL A 253 -29.92 20.83 -0.65
N MET A 254 -29.97 19.52 -0.44
CA MET A 254 -31.17 18.82 0.04
C MET A 254 -31.17 18.80 1.56
N LEU A 255 -32.27 19.21 2.18
CA LEU A 255 -32.37 19.44 3.62
C LEU A 255 -33.52 18.62 4.22
N HIS A 256 -33.19 17.73 5.14
CA HIS A 256 -34.16 16.89 5.85
C HIS A 256 -34.41 17.44 7.26
N PRO A 257 -35.61 17.97 7.56
CA PRO A 257 -35.92 18.47 8.90
C PRO A 257 -36.24 17.34 9.87
N ASN A 258 -36.13 17.63 11.17
CA ASN A 258 -36.82 16.84 12.19
C ASN A 258 -38.33 17.09 12.11
N ASN A 259 -39.02 16.26 11.32
CA ASN A 259 -40.45 16.37 11.05
C ASN A 259 -41.35 15.80 12.17
N THR A 260 -40.75 15.35 13.28
CA THR A 260 -41.48 14.85 14.46
C THR A 260 -41.87 15.95 15.45
N VAL A 261 -41.28 17.15 15.31
CA VAL A 261 -41.47 18.27 16.24
C VAL A 261 -42.54 19.24 15.73
N PRO A 262 -43.57 19.59 16.53
CA PRO A 262 -44.57 20.58 16.12
C PRO A 262 -43.94 21.91 15.73
N GLY A 263 -44.41 22.50 14.62
CA GLY A 263 -43.86 23.75 14.07
C GLY A 263 -42.76 23.57 13.03
N TYR A 264 -42.27 22.36 12.78
CA TYR A 264 -41.22 22.12 11.78
C TYR A 264 -41.57 22.63 10.38
N GLY A 265 -42.85 22.61 9.99
CA GLY A 265 -43.31 23.11 8.70
C GLY A 265 -43.09 24.62 8.50
N GLU A 266 -43.02 25.39 9.57
CA GLU A 266 -42.74 26.84 9.52
C GLU A 266 -41.23 27.13 9.48
N CYS A 267 -40.40 26.13 9.77
CA CYS A 267 -38.97 26.28 9.80
C CYS A 267 -38.39 26.37 8.39
N CYS A 268 -37.29 27.10 8.26
CA CYS A 268 -36.48 27.20 7.05
C CYS A 268 -35.00 27.12 7.42
N VAL A 269 -34.12 27.04 6.42
CA VAL A 269 -32.68 26.99 6.65
C VAL A 269 -32.03 28.13 5.89
N ARG A 270 -31.19 28.92 6.59
CA ARG A 270 -30.29 29.89 6.00
C ARG A 270 -28.95 29.20 5.73
N LEU A 271 -28.47 29.33 4.50
CA LEU A 271 -27.22 28.73 4.04
C LEU A 271 -26.24 29.85 3.68
N SER A 272 -25.04 29.81 4.25
CA SER A 272 -23.98 30.78 4.00
C SER A 272 -22.72 30.06 3.55
N LEU A 273 -22.20 30.42 2.38
CA LEU A 273 -20.98 29.84 1.81
C LEU A 273 -19.80 30.78 2.09
N PHE A 274 -18.75 30.25 2.69
CA PHE A 274 -17.50 30.94 2.98
C PHE A 274 -16.37 30.35 2.15
N ASP A 275 -15.41 31.17 1.75
CA ASP A 275 -14.21 30.73 1.07
C ASP A 275 -13.14 30.17 2.04
N ALA A 276 -11.96 29.84 1.51
CA ALA A 276 -10.86 29.26 2.29
C ALA A 276 -10.30 30.25 3.33
N GLU A 277 -10.42 31.55 3.06
CA GLU A 277 -10.04 32.67 3.93
C GLU A 277 -11.13 33.01 4.96
N GLN A 278 -12.24 32.26 4.98
CA GLN A 278 -13.41 32.46 5.84
C GLN A 278 -14.21 33.73 5.52
N GLU A 279 -14.09 34.28 4.32
CA GLU A 279 -14.88 35.40 3.85
C GLU A 279 -16.21 34.92 3.25
N LEU A 280 -17.29 35.65 3.52
CA LEU A 280 -18.64 35.29 3.06
C LEU A 280 -18.78 35.54 1.56
N ILE A 281 -19.02 34.47 0.80
CA ILE A 281 -19.25 34.52 -0.65
C ILE A 281 -20.72 34.82 -0.97
N THR A 282 -21.65 34.09 -0.33
CA THR A 282 -23.08 34.28 -0.56
C THR A 282 -23.92 33.71 0.57
N THR A 283 -25.13 34.23 0.72
CA THR A 283 -26.17 33.71 1.61
C THR A 283 -27.47 33.53 0.85
N PHE A 284 -28.13 32.40 1.06
CA PHE A 284 -29.44 32.09 0.50
C PHE A 284 -30.27 31.31 1.53
N GLN A 285 -31.58 31.18 1.27
CA GLN A 285 -32.50 30.57 2.23
C GLN A 285 -33.43 29.59 1.54
N SER A 286 -33.80 28.52 2.25
CA SER A 286 -34.86 27.63 1.82
C SER A 286 -36.24 28.28 1.98
N ASP A 287 -37.21 27.78 1.23
CA ASP A 287 -38.61 27.96 1.61
C ASP A 287 -38.89 27.26 2.96
N PRO A 288 -39.90 27.73 3.72
CA PRO A 288 -40.41 26.97 4.86
C PRO A 288 -40.85 25.58 4.43
N TYR A 289 -40.54 24.56 5.23
CA TYR A 289 -40.78 23.16 4.86
C TYR A 289 -42.23 22.86 4.46
N ALA A 290 -43.23 23.53 5.06
CA ALA A 290 -44.65 23.38 4.73
C ALA A 290 -45.00 23.74 3.29
N LYS A 291 -44.15 24.51 2.60
CA LYS A 291 -44.29 24.87 1.18
C LYS A 291 -43.54 23.90 0.26
N CYS A 292 -42.76 22.98 0.81
CA CYS A 292 -41.90 22.08 0.06
C CYS A 292 -42.59 20.74 -0.23
N GLY A 293 -42.42 20.26 -1.48
CA GLY A 293 -43.00 19.01 -1.98
C GLY A 293 -44.42 19.19 -2.55
N PHE A 294 -44.69 18.53 -3.67
CA PHE A 294 -46.00 18.49 -4.32
C PHE A 294 -46.52 17.04 -4.46
N TYR A 295 -47.66 16.85 -5.11
CA TYR A 295 -48.26 15.52 -5.36
C TYR A 295 -47.21 14.54 -5.93
N LEU A 296 -46.96 13.43 -5.22
CA LEU A 296 -45.97 12.38 -5.52
C LEU A 296 -44.49 12.71 -5.29
N MET A 297 -44.15 13.81 -4.61
CA MET A 297 -42.78 14.08 -4.14
C MET A 297 -42.61 13.85 -2.63
N PRO A 298 -41.37 13.69 -2.13
CA PRO A 298 -41.08 13.83 -0.70
C PRO A 298 -41.64 15.16 -0.18
N LYS A 299 -42.63 15.08 0.71
CA LYS A 299 -43.18 16.26 1.37
C LYS A 299 -42.19 16.79 2.39
N PHE A 300 -42.13 18.11 2.54
CA PHE A 300 -41.38 18.77 3.61
C PHE A 300 -39.86 18.55 3.57
N VAL A 301 -39.29 18.23 2.41
CA VAL A 301 -37.84 18.26 2.15
C VAL A 301 -37.54 19.50 1.32
N ALA A 302 -36.68 20.38 1.82
CA ALA A 302 -36.33 21.60 1.10
C ALA A 302 -35.09 21.37 0.22
N VAL A 303 -35.08 21.97 -0.97
CA VAL A 303 -33.97 21.84 -1.92
C VAL A 303 -33.56 23.21 -2.46
N PRO A 304 -33.06 24.13 -1.61
CA PRO A 304 -32.56 25.42 -2.07
C PRO A 304 -31.35 25.23 -3.01
N SER A 305 -31.19 26.18 -3.93
CA SER A 305 -30.09 26.21 -4.90
C SER A 305 -29.66 27.66 -5.14
N VAL A 306 -28.35 27.88 -5.27
CA VAL A 306 -27.77 29.17 -5.63
C VAL A 306 -26.74 29.00 -6.73
N LYS A 307 -26.70 29.94 -7.68
CA LYS A 307 -25.68 29.97 -8.73
C LYS A 307 -24.38 30.55 -8.18
N ILE A 308 -23.27 29.85 -8.38
CA ILE A 308 -21.91 30.31 -8.10
C ILE A 308 -21.20 30.56 -9.42
N GLU A 309 -20.70 31.78 -9.61
CA GLU A 309 -19.94 32.17 -10.80
C GLU A 309 -18.46 31.92 -10.57
N LYS A 310 -17.81 31.26 -11.54
CA LYS A 310 -16.38 30.93 -11.54
C LYS A 310 -15.91 30.31 -10.22
N PRO A 311 -16.56 29.23 -9.75
CA PRO A 311 -16.12 28.57 -8.52
C PRO A 311 -14.67 28.09 -8.67
N HIS A 312 -13.88 28.24 -7.62
CA HIS A 312 -12.56 27.63 -7.57
C HIS A 312 -12.71 26.10 -7.44
N LEU A 313 -12.04 25.36 -8.33
CA LEU A 313 -12.28 23.93 -8.46
C LEU A 313 -11.43 23.13 -7.47
N TRP A 314 -12.01 22.07 -6.92
CA TRP A 314 -11.29 21.12 -6.07
C TRP A 314 -10.66 20.00 -6.92
N SER A 315 -9.44 19.59 -6.57
CA SER A 315 -8.75 18.39 -7.08
C SER A 315 -7.65 17.90 -6.13
N SER A 316 -6.99 16.79 -6.47
CA SER A 316 -5.83 16.31 -5.71
C SER A 316 -4.56 17.17 -5.85
N GLU A 317 -4.54 18.08 -6.83
CA GLU A 317 -3.43 19.00 -7.11
C GLU A 317 -3.67 20.38 -6.48
N ASP A 318 -4.93 20.82 -6.49
CA ASP A 318 -5.41 22.06 -5.86
C ASP A 318 -6.67 21.75 -5.01
N PRO A 319 -6.50 21.43 -3.72
CA PRO A 319 -7.59 20.98 -2.85
C PRO A 319 -8.37 22.16 -2.23
N TYR A 320 -8.84 23.09 -3.05
CA TYR A 320 -9.56 24.26 -2.54
C TYR A 320 -10.93 23.90 -1.94
N LEU A 321 -11.15 24.29 -0.69
CA LEU A 321 -12.37 24.00 0.05
C LEU A 321 -13.08 25.28 0.48
N TYR A 322 -14.35 25.37 0.14
CA TYR A 322 -15.30 26.30 0.77
C TYR A 322 -15.86 25.65 2.04
N THR A 323 -16.48 26.46 2.90
CA THR A 323 -17.30 25.97 4.02
C THR A 323 -18.74 26.46 3.88
N ILE A 324 -19.71 25.56 3.86
CA ILE A 324 -21.13 25.93 3.93
C ILE A 324 -21.64 25.78 5.36
N VAL A 325 -22.26 26.84 5.88
CA VAL A 325 -22.92 26.85 7.19
C VAL A 325 -24.43 26.79 6.98
N LEU A 326 -25.11 25.92 7.72
CA LEU A 326 -26.55 25.70 7.68
C LEU A 326 -27.17 26.07 9.02
N GLU A 327 -27.98 27.13 9.05
CA GLU A 327 -28.69 27.60 10.25
C GLU A 327 -30.18 27.28 10.12
N THR A 328 -30.70 26.39 10.96
CA THR A 328 -32.15 26.14 11.04
C THR A 328 -32.83 27.28 11.79
N ILE A 329 -33.83 27.90 11.17
CA ILE A 329 -34.58 29.03 11.71
C ILE A 329 -36.04 28.60 11.90
N ASP A 330 -36.58 28.79 13.10
CA ASP A 330 -37.97 28.45 13.43
C ASP A 330 -38.99 29.50 12.93
N GLY A 331 -40.28 29.21 13.12
CA GLY A 331 -41.37 30.12 12.73
C GLY A 331 -41.39 31.47 13.47
N ALA A 332 -40.65 31.58 14.58
CA ALA A 332 -40.47 32.83 15.32
C ALA A 332 -39.22 33.62 14.86
N GLY A 333 -38.42 33.08 13.94
CA GLY A 333 -37.20 33.69 13.44
C GLY A 333 -35.95 33.40 14.29
N THR A 334 -36.00 32.43 15.19
CA THR A 334 -34.88 32.05 16.06
C THR A 334 -34.03 30.96 15.41
N VAL A 335 -32.70 31.10 15.45
CA VAL A 335 -31.79 30.02 15.05
C VAL A 335 -31.80 28.94 16.11
N THR A 336 -32.24 27.73 15.76
CA THR A 336 -32.37 26.60 16.68
C THR A 336 -31.24 25.59 16.55
N ASP A 337 -30.60 25.51 15.38
CA ASP A 337 -29.60 24.50 15.06
C ASP A 337 -28.59 25.03 14.03
N ILE A 338 -27.31 24.67 14.17
CA ILE A 338 -26.23 25.09 13.26
C ILE A 338 -25.34 23.87 12.92
N GLU A 339 -25.17 23.61 11.63
CA GLU A 339 -24.27 22.59 11.09
C GLU A 339 -23.40 23.17 9.97
N SER A 340 -22.35 22.44 9.58
CA SER A 340 -21.51 22.81 8.45
C SER A 340 -20.91 21.62 7.73
N ALA A 341 -20.46 21.85 6.50
CA ALA A 341 -19.63 20.92 5.74
C ALA A 341 -18.64 21.67 4.85
N LYS A 342 -17.54 21.01 4.51
CA LYS A 342 -16.62 21.46 3.47
C LYS A 342 -17.23 21.20 2.09
N VAL A 343 -16.98 22.09 1.13
CA VAL A 343 -17.49 22.00 -0.24
C VAL A 343 -16.35 22.20 -1.22
N GLY A 344 -16.07 21.17 -2.01
CA GLY A 344 -15.14 21.25 -3.15
C GLY A 344 -15.92 21.22 -4.46
N PHE A 345 -15.85 22.29 -5.26
CA PHE A 345 -16.52 22.31 -6.56
C PHE A 345 -15.76 21.42 -7.55
N ARG A 346 -16.37 20.30 -7.93
CA ARG A 346 -15.82 19.39 -8.93
C ARG A 346 -16.90 18.63 -9.69
N LYS A 347 -16.56 18.13 -10.87
CA LYS A 347 -17.43 17.28 -11.70
C LYS A 347 -16.70 16.00 -12.05
N ILE A 348 -17.38 14.86 -11.89
CA ILE A 348 -16.89 13.55 -12.34
C ILE A 348 -17.78 13.10 -13.49
N GLU A 349 -17.17 12.64 -14.57
CA GLU A 349 -17.92 12.17 -15.74
C GLU A 349 -17.17 11.08 -16.48
N ILE A 350 -17.89 10.07 -16.95
CA ILE A 350 -17.39 9.10 -17.93
C ILE A 350 -17.79 9.62 -19.31
N ARG A 351 -16.78 9.94 -20.13
CA ARG A 351 -17.00 10.35 -21.53
C ARG A 351 -17.45 9.17 -22.38
N LYS A 352 -18.00 9.47 -23.56
CA LYS A 352 -18.49 8.46 -24.53
C LYS A 352 -17.43 7.48 -25.02
N ASP A 353 -16.15 7.86 -24.96
CA ASP A 353 -15.00 7.04 -25.31
C ASP A 353 -14.50 6.17 -24.15
N GLY A 354 -15.21 6.16 -23.02
CA GLY A 354 -14.86 5.31 -21.88
C GLY A 354 -13.86 5.91 -20.92
N VAL A 355 -13.53 7.20 -21.05
CA VAL A 355 -12.55 7.85 -20.19
C VAL A 355 -13.26 8.53 -19.01
N LEU A 356 -12.91 8.13 -17.79
CA LEU A 356 -13.30 8.82 -16.56
C LEU A 356 -12.54 10.14 -16.45
N CYS A 357 -13.26 11.23 -16.20
CA CYS A 357 -12.71 12.57 -16.09
C CYS A 357 -13.07 13.21 -14.76
N VAL A 358 -12.14 14.01 -14.25
CA VAL A 358 -12.39 14.98 -13.17
C VAL A 358 -12.19 16.37 -13.79
N ASN A 359 -13.19 17.23 -13.66
CA ASN A 359 -13.19 18.58 -14.23
C ASN A 359 -12.83 18.60 -15.73
N GLY A 360 -13.34 17.60 -16.48
CA GLY A 360 -13.22 17.52 -17.94
C GLY A 360 -11.87 17.02 -18.44
N LYS A 361 -10.96 16.66 -17.52
CA LYS A 361 -9.63 16.14 -17.81
C LYS A 361 -9.58 14.65 -17.49
N ARG A 362 -8.89 13.86 -18.32
CA ARG A 362 -8.64 12.43 -18.07
C ARG A 362 -8.07 12.24 -16.66
N LEU A 363 -8.65 11.32 -15.90
CA LEU A 363 -8.07 10.89 -14.64
C LEU A 363 -6.98 9.86 -14.92
N ILE A 364 -5.75 10.13 -14.46
CA ILE A 364 -4.70 9.11 -14.37
C ILE A 364 -4.59 8.76 -12.89
N VAL A 365 -5.04 7.56 -12.55
CA VAL A 365 -5.09 7.02 -11.19
C VAL A 365 -3.69 6.52 -10.84
N ARG A 366 -3.02 7.30 -9.98
CA ARG A 366 -1.79 6.96 -9.28
C ARG A 366 -2.21 6.55 -7.88
N GLY A 367 -2.79 5.36 -7.77
CA GLY A 367 -3.52 4.91 -6.60
C GLY A 367 -2.74 3.95 -5.71
N VAL A 368 -3.14 3.85 -4.44
CA VAL A 368 -2.71 2.81 -3.51
C VAL A 368 -3.86 2.33 -2.63
N ASN A 369 -3.89 1.04 -2.30
CA ASN A 369 -4.82 0.45 -1.33
C ASN A 369 -4.32 0.73 0.10
N VAL A 370 -5.23 1.06 1.01
CA VAL A 370 -4.89 1.43 2.39
C VAL A 370 -5.86 0.75 3.34
N HIS A 371 -5.33 -0.03 4.27
CA HIS A 371 -6.05 -0.41 5.48
C HIS A 371 -5.84 0.65 6.58
N GLU A 372 -6.91 0.97 7.31
CA GLU A 372 -6.79 1.75 8.55
C GLU A 372 -6.02 0.92 9.59
N PHE A 373 -4.72 1.14 9.71
CA PHE A 373 -3.84 0.33 10.54
C PHE A 373 -2.68 1.15 11.12
N CYS A 374 -2.35 0.87 12.38
CA CYS A 374 -1.20 1.37 13.09
C CYS A 374 -0.47 0.17 13.74
N PRO A 375 0.85 0.00 13.54
CA PRO A 375 1.58 -1.15 14.09
C PRO A 375 1.51 -1.30 15.61
N GLU A 376 1.40 -0.18 16.33
CA GLU A 376 1.35 -0.14 17.79
C GLU A 376 -0.06 -0.27 18.36
N THR A 377 -1.07 0.23 17.66
CA THR A 377 -2.44 0.38 18.19
C THR A 377 -3.51 -0.33 17.38
N GLY A 378 -3.14 -1.07 16.34
CA GLY A 378 -4.07 -1.84 15.52
C GLY A 378 -5.00 -0.93 14.74
N ARG A 379 -6.31 -1.06 14.98
CA ARG A 379 -7.36 -0.28 14.28
C ARG A 379 -7.57 1.12 14.87
N SER A 380 -7.04 1.39 16.06
CA SER A 380 -7.12 2.72 16.68
C SER A 380 -6.04 3.65 16.13
N VAL A 381 -6.31 4.24 14.97
CA VAL A 381 -5.38 5.12 14.27
C VAL A 381 -5.64 6.59 14.63
N THR A 382 -4.59 7.35 14.92
CA THR A 382 -4.71 8.78 15.24
C THR A 382 -4.77 9.63 13.98
N ARG A 383 -5.45 10.79 14.06
CA ARG A 383 -5.47 11.79 12.97
C ARG A 383 -4.07 12.22 12.52
N ASP A 384 -3.14 12.36 13.46
CA ASP A 384 -1.76 12.74 13.14
C ASP A 384 -1.03 11.67 12.33
N TYR A 385 -1.21 10.39 12.68
CA TYR A 385 -0.63 9.29 11.92
C TYR A 385 -1.27 9.14 10.53
N MET A 386 -2.60 9.27 10.44
CA MET A 386 -3.31 9.35 9.14
C MET A 386 -2.74 10.45 8.24
N LYS A 387 -2.47 11.63 8.80
CA LYS A 387 -1.86 12.74 8.07
C LYS A 387 -0.44 12.41 7.60
N GLN A 388 0.36 11.75 8.42
CA GLN A 388 1.71 11.30 8.03
C GLN A 388 1.65 10.29 6.88
N GLN A 389 0.70 9.35 6.92
CA GLN A 389 0.46 8.39 5.84
C GLN A 389 0.13 9.10 4.52
N ILE A 390 -0.82 10.04 4.52
CA ILE A 390 -1.19 10.81 3.32
C ILE A 390 -0.03 11.65 2.79
N ILE A 391 0.74 12.30 3.67
CA ILE A 391 1.93 13.06 3.27
C ILE A 391 2.95 12.15 2.59
N CYS A 392 3.24 10.98 3.17
CA CYS A 392 4.16 10.00 2.58
C CYS A 392 3.67 9.54 1.19
N MET A 393 2.37 9.29 1.04
CA MET A 393 1.78 8.95 -0.26
C MET A 393 1.98 10.06 -1.30
N LYS A 394 1.73 11.33 -0.95
CA LYS A 394 1.94 12.46 -1.88
C LYS A 394 3.41 12.64 -2.26
N GLN A 395 4.33 12.39 -1.32
CA GLN A 395 5.78 12.41 -1.61
C GLN A 395 6.19 11.33 -2.62
N MET A 396 5.43 10.24 -2.71
CA MET A 396 5.59 9.16 -3.70
C MET A 396 4.78 9.38 -4.99
N ASN A 397 4.22 10.57 -5.22
CA ASN A 397 3.39 10.93 -6.38
C ASN A 397 1.99 10.29 -6.45
N PHE A 398 1.52 9.60 -5.41
CA PHE A 398 0.14 9.11 -5.37
C PHE A 398 -0.86 10.28 -5.36
N ASN A 399 -1.99 10.08 -6.05
CA ASN A 399 -3.10 11.04 -6.10
C ASN A 399 -4.45 10.44 -5.69
N ALA A 400 -4.51 9.13 -5.48
CA ALA A 400 -5.73 8.42 -5.14
C ALA A 400 -5.49 7.33 -4.08
N ILE A 401 -6.49 7.06 -3.28
CA ILE A 401 -6.53 5.99 -2.27
C ILE A 401 -7.80 5.17 -2.47
N ARG A 402 -7.70 3.84 -2.30
CA ARG A 402 -8.85 2.96 -2.08
C ARG A 402 -8.87 2.57 -0.60
N ASN A 403 -10.02 2.75 0.05
CA ASN A 403 -10.23 2.40 1.45
C ASN A 403 -10.47 0.89 1.58
N SER A 404 -9.38 0.11 1.59
CA SER A 404 -9.43 -1.35 1.58
C SER A 404 -9.75 -1.88 2.99
N HIS A 405 -10.85 -2.60 3.24
CA HIS A 405 -12.02 -2.84 2.39
C HIS A 405 -13.28 -2.44 3.15
N TYR A 406 -13.29 -1.20 3.64
CA TYR A 406 -14.32 -0.67 4.52
C TYR A 406 -14.19 0.86 4.69
N PRO A 407 -15.25 1.54 5.16
CA PRO A 407 -15.16 2.97 5.43
C PRO A 407 -14.21 3.26 6.61
N HIS A 408 -13.34 4.24 6.43
CA HIS A 408 -12.38 4.67 7.46
C HIS A 408 -13.05 5.59 8.50
N ALA A 409 -12.30 6.07 9.50
CA ALA A 409 -12.76 7.10 10.42
C ALA A 409 -13.04 8.42 9.69
N ASN A 410 -13.97 9.23 10.22
CA ASN A 410 -14.37 10.53 9.64
C ASN A 410 -13.16 11.47 9.39
N ASP A 411 -12.16 11.42 10.26
CA ASP A 411 -10.93 12.20 10.13
C ASP A 411 -10.15 11.93 8.83
N TRP A 412 -10.20 10.70 8.32
CA TRP A 412 -9.52 10.29 7.09
C TRP A 412 -10.03 11.06 5.87
N TYR A 413 -11.35 11.21 5.75
CA TYR A 413 -12.00 11.91 4.65
C TYR A 413 -11.74 13.40 4.71
N ASP A 414 -11.80 14.00 5.91
CA ASP A 414 -11.43 15.40 6.13
C ASP A 414 -9.98 15.65 5.66
N LEU A 415 -9.03 14.77 6.04
CA LEU A 415 -7.64 14.90 5.62
C LEU A 415 -7.46 14.73 4.11
N CYS A 416 -8.22 13.83 3.48
CA CYS A 416 -8.15 13.64 2.03
C CYS A 416 -8.73 14.83 1.26
N ASP A 417 -9.79 15.46 1.79
CA ASP A 417 -10.33 16.71 1.26
C ASP A 417 -9.30 17.85 1.38
N GLU A 418 -8.67 17.98 2.55
CA GLU A 418 -7.71 19.06 2.89
C GLU A 418 -6.35 18.93 2.17
N LEU A 419 -5.81 17.71 2.07
CA LEU A 419 -4.50 17.44 1.49
C LEU A 419 -4.57 17.09 0.00
N GLY A 420 -5.78 16.91 -0.54
CA GLY A 420 -6.02 16.59 -1.93
C GLY A 420 -5.66 15.16 -2.30
N MET A 421 -6.52 14.21 -1.94
CA MET A 421 -6.47 12.83 -2.40
C MET A 421 -7.82 12.42 -2.96
N TYR A 422 -7.85 11.78 -4.13
CA TYR A 422 -9.07 11.15 -4.61
C TYR A 422 -9.34 9.85 -3.84
N LEU A 423 -10.59 9.57 -3.50
CA LEU A 423 -10.97 8.38 -2.76
C LEU A 423 -11.89 7.48 -3.59
N VAL A 424 -11.62 6.18 -3.52
CA VAL A 424 -12.61 5.13 -3.69
C VAL A 424 -13.03 4.71 -2.29
N ASP A 425 -14.26 5.06 -1.91
CA ASP A 425 -14.80 4.67 -0.62
C ASP A 425 -15.58 3.36 -0.75
N GLU A 426 -15.30 2.40 0.11
CA GLU A 426 -15.70 1.00 -0.07
C GLU A 426 -16.56 0.52 1.11
N ALA A 427 -17.68 -0.13 0.79
CA ALA A 427 -18.54 -0.70 1.82
C ALA A 427 -17.79 -1.79 2.58
N ASN A 428 -18.03 -1.89 3.89
CA ASN A 428 -17.45 -2.92 4.75
C ASN A 428 -18.09 -4.28 4.43
N LEU A 429 -17.66 -4.92 3.36
CA LEU A 429 -18.27 -6.15 2.85
C LEU A 429 -17.21 -7.01 2.16
N GLU A 430 -16.80 -8.08 2.84
CA GLU A 430 -15.95 -9.13 2.28
C GLU A 430 -16.35 -10.50 2.85
N THR A 431 -16.57 -11.48 1.97
CA THR A 431 -16.98 -12.85 2.33
C THR A 431 -16.03 -13.89 1.75
N HIS A 432 -14.72 -13.61 1.72
CA HIS A 432 -13.72 -14.34 0.95
C HIS A 432 -13.75 -15.85 1.24
N GLY A 433 -13.69 -16.24 2.52
CA GLY A 433 -13.71 -17.63 2.98
C GLY A 433 -15.05 -18.35 2.82
N TYR A 434 -16.15 -17.61 2.69
CA TYR A 434 -17.49 -18.16 2.45
C TYR A 434 -17.85 -18.21 0.95
N GLY A 435 -17.18 -17.39 0.14
CA GLY A 435 -17.45 -17.20 -1.27
C GLY A 435 -18.78 -16.48 -1.56
N GLY A 436 -19.23 -16.56 -2.81
CA GLY A 436 -20.39 -15.79 -3.31
C GLY A 436 -21.77 -16.24 -2.82
N GLN A 437 -21.87 -17.20 -1.89
CA GLN A 437 -23.15 -17.74 -1.44
C GLN A 437 -24.03 -16.68 -0.78
N LEU A 438 -23.46 -15.85 0.12
CA LEU A 438 -24.20 -14.79 0.81
C LEU A 438 -24.65 -13.69 -0.15
N SER A 439 -23.84 -13.41 -1.16
CA SER A 439 -24.14 -12.42 -2.21
C SER A 439 -25.32 -12.81 -3.09
N ALA A 440 -25.60 -14.11 -3.21
CA ALA A 440 -26.75 -14.67 -3.92
C ALA A 440 -27.98 -14.88 -3.02
N SER A 441 -27.84 -14.79 -1.69
CA SER A 441 -28.88 -15.11 -0.72
C SER A 441 -29.78 -13.90 -0.40
N PRO A 442 -31.09 -13.96 -0.66
CA PRO A 442 -32.02 -12.86 -0.36
C PRO A 442 -32.18 -12.61 1.15
N GLU A 443 -31.87 -13.61 1.99
CA GLU A 443 -31.88 -13.49 3.44
C GLU A 443 -30.88 -12.44 3.97
N TRP A 444 -29.79 -12.19 3.21
CA TRP A 444 -28.73 -11.24 3.56
C TRP A 444 -28.88 -9.87 2.89
N THR A 445 -29.90 -9.67 2.03
CA THR A 445 -30.08 -8.42 1.27
C THR A 445 -30.11 -7.18 2.17
N ALA A 446 -30.78 -7.26 3.33
CA ALA A 446 -30.87 -6.14 4.26
C ALA A 446 -29.50 -5.75 4.82
N ALA A 447 -28.68 -6.72 5.23
CA ALA A 447 -27.34 -6.48 5.76
C ALA A 447 -26.40 -5.86 4.70
N TYR A 448 -26.46 -6.33 3.45
CA TYR A 448 -25.69 -5.78 2.34
C TYR A 448 -26.08 -4.33 2.01
N ILE A 449 -27.38 -4.05 1.84
CA ILE A 449 -27.88 -2.71 1.54
C ILE A 449 -27.58 -1.76 2.70
N GLU A 450 -27.69 -2.22 3.95
CA GLU A 450 -27.40 -1.40 5.12
C GLU A 450 -25.94 -0.94 5.12
N ARG A 451 -24.96 -1.84 4.92
CA ARG A 451 -23.53 -1.50 4.85
C ARG A 451 -23.24 -0.47 3.74
N ALA A 452 -23.77 -0.67 2.53
CA ALA A 452 -23.62 0.31 1.44
C ALA A 452 -24.30 1.65 1.71
N SER A 453 -25.56 1.63 2.16
CA SER A 453 -26.32 2.85 2.37
C SER A 453 -25.79 3.68 3.52
N ARG A 454 -25.32 3.06 4.61
CA ARG A 454 -24.70 3.77 5.73
C ARG A 454 -23.42 4.50 5.31
N MET A 455 -22.53 3.84 4.55
CA MET A 455 -21.33 4.49 3.98
C MET A 455 -21.71 5.73 3.19
N VAL A 456 -22.59 5.58 2.18
CA VAL A 456 -22.98 6.71 1.32
C VAL A 456 -23.68 7.81 2.11
N LEU A 457 -24.56 7.47 3.05
CA LEU A 457 -25.29 8.46 3.85
C LEU A 457 -24.35 9.28 4.74
N ARG A 458 -23.31 8.67 5.31
CA ARG A 458 -22.30 9.39 6.08
C ARG A 458 -21.47 10.31 5.18
N ASP A 459 -20.94 9.76 4.08
CA ASP A 459 -19.78 10.32 3.38
C ASP A 459 -20.10 11.10 2.10
N LYS A 460 -21.36 11.14 1.66
CA LYS A 460 -21.84 11.80 0.41
C LYS A 460 -21.32 13.20 0.13
N ASN A 461 -20.98 13.96 1.17
CA ASN A 461 -20.60 15.37 1.08
C ASN A 461 -19.08 15.60 0.86
N HIS A 462 -18.24 14.56 0.97
CA HIS A 462 -16.79 14.70 0.79
C HIS A 462 -16.39 14.85 -0.69
N PRO A 463 -15.75 15.97 -1.11
CA PRO A 463 -15.29 16.14 -2.48
C PRO A 463 -14.20 15.14 -2.88
N SER A 464 -13.40 14.63 -1.94
CA SER A 464 -12.37 13.62 -2.19
C SER A 464 -12.90 12.33 -2.81
N ILE A 465 -14.08 11.87 -2.39
CA ILE A 465 -14.67 10.63 -2.91
C ILE A 465 -15.04 10.81 -4.37
N ILE A 466 -14.45 10.02 -5.25
CA ILE A 466 -14.75 10.04 -6.68
C ILE A 466 -15.53 8.80 -7.16
N LEU A 467 -15.41 7.69 -6.43
CA LEU A 467 -16.10 6.44 -6.73
C LEU A 467 -16.59 5.80 -5.43
N TRP A 468 -17.73 5.11 -5.52
CA TRP A 468 -18.22 4.21 -4.48
C TRP A 468 -17.86 2.77 -4.86
N SER A 469 -17.38 1.97 -3.93
CA SER A 469 -17.15 0.54 -4.13
C SER A 469 -18.13 -0.29 -3.31
N LEU A 470 -18.65 -1.37 -3.89
CA LEU A 470 -19.68 -2.20 -3.26
C LEU A 470 -19.12 -3.16 -2.20
N GLY A 471 -17.80 -3.33 -2.12
CA GLY A 471 -17.14 -4.32 -1.26
C GLY A 471 -15.95 -4.94 -1.98
N ASN A 472 -15.46 -6.07 -1.48
CA ASN A 472 -14.32 -6.81 -2.03
C ASN A 472 -14.60 -8.32 -2.00
N GLU A 473 -14.11 -9.06 -3.01
CA GLU A 473 -13.99 -10.53 -3.08
C GLU A 473 -15.16 -11.34 -2.50
N SER A 474 -16.39 -10.85 -2.67
CA SER A 474 -17.60 -11.46 -2.10
C SER A 474 -18.41 -12.25 -3.14
N GLY A 475 -17.78 -12.64 -4.25
CA GLY A 475 -18.49 -13.12 -5.45
C GLY A 475 -19.46 -12.07 -5.98
N ALA A 476 -20.54 -12.48 -6.66
CA ALA A 476 -21.53 -11.52 -7.17
C ALA A 476 -22.94 -12.11 -7.17
N GLY A 477 -23.95 -11.24 -7.04
CA GLY A 477 -25.34 -11.68 -6.93
C GLY A 477 -26.34 -10.55 -6.77
N ILE A 478 -27.58 -10.92 -6.44
CA ILE A 478 -28.72 -10.00 -6.31
C ILE A 478 -28.47 -8.89 -5.28
N ASN A 479 -27.71 -9.18 -4.22
CA ASN A 479 -27.43 -8.21 -3.17
C ASN A 479 -26.55 -7.06 -3.67
N HIS A 480 -25.52 -7.34 -4.48
CA HIS A 480 -24.72 -6.31 -5.13
C HIS A 480 -25.52 -5.49 -6.14
N ALA A 481 -26.41 -6.12 -6.91
CA ALA A 481 -27.30 -5.38 -7.82
C ALA A 481 -28.26 -4.44 -7.08
N ALA A 482 -28.73 -4.84 -5.89
CA ALA A 482 -29.56 -4.01 -5.04
C ALA A 482 -28.77 -2.82 -4.46
N MET A 483 -27.54 -3.03 -3.99
CA MET A 483 -26.65 -1.97 -3.52
C MET A 483 -26.35 -0.98 -4.66
N TYR A 484 -25.93 -1.49 -5.83
CA TYR A 484 -25.68 -0.67 -7.02
C TYR A 484 -26.88 0.19 -7.39
N GLY A 485 -28.06 -0.42 -7.51
CA GLY A 485 -29.29 0.30 -7.85
C GLY A 485 -29.66 1.39 -6.85
N TRP A 486 -29.49 1.13 -5.54
CA TRP A 486 -29.73 2.11 -4.50
C TRP A 486 -28.76 3.30 -4.59
N ILE A 487 -27.45 3.03 -4.73
CA ILE A 487 -26.42 4.08 -4.81
C ILE A 487 -26.64 4.94 -6.05
N LYS A 488 -26.90 4.34 -7.22
CA LYS A 488 -27.09 5.07 -8.48
C LYS A 488 -28.31 5.99 -8.47
N GLU A 489 -29.37 5.61 -7.76
CA GLU A 489 -30.54 6.49 -7.62
C GLU A 489 -30.29 7.59 -6.59
N TYR A 490 -29.60 7.29 -5.48
CA TYR A 490 -29.34 8.25 -4.42
C TYR A 490 -28.27 9.29 -4.79
N ASP A 491 -27.13 8.85 -5.36
CA ASP A 491 -26.02 9.71 -5.75
C ASP A 491 -25.76 9.69 -7.27
N LYS A 492 -26.19 10.78 -7.92
CA LYS A 492 -26.03 10.99 -9.37
C LYS A 492 -24.73 11.74 -9.71
N THR A 493 -23.89 12.03 -8.71
CA THR A 493 -22.66 12.82 -8.87
C THR A 493 -21.38 11.97 -8.91
N ARG A 494 -21.49 10.67 -8.63
CA ARG A 494 -20.39 9.69 -8.60
C ARG A 494 -20.79 8.40 -9.31
N TYR A 495 -19.78 7.59 -9.62
CA TYR A 495 -19.94 6.27 -10.23
C TYR A 495 -19.63 5.16 -9.22
N VAL A 496 -20.07 3.94 -9.52
CA VAL A 496 -19.92 2.77 -8.65
C VAL A 496 -18.96 1.78 -9.29
N GLN A 497 -18.07 1.18 -8.49
CA GLN A 497 -17.21 0.08 -8.89
C GLN A 497 -17.44 -1.18 -8.05
N TYR A 498 -17.15 -2.34 -8.63
CA TYR A 498 -17.04 -3.63 -7.95
C TYR A 498 -16.23 -4.59 -8.83
N GLU A 499 -15.31 -5.36 -8.25
CA GLU A 499 -14.25 -6.06 -8.99
C GLU A 499 -14.73 -7.30 -9.72
N SER A 500 -15.71 -8.01 -9.14
CA SER A 500 -16.16 -9.34 -9.58
C SER A 500 -16.61 -9.37 -11.05
N SER A 501 -16.98 -8.20 -11.61
CA SER A 501 -17.19 -7.96 -13.05
C SER A 501 -18.22 -8.88 -13.73
N ASP A 502 -18.97 -9.69 -12.98
CA ASP A 502 -20.03 -10.57 -13.46
C ASP A 502 -21.24 -10.53 -12.51
N PRO A 503 -22.43 -10.03 -12.91
CA PRO A 503 -22.72 -9.47 -14.23
C PRO A 503 -22.16 -8.06 -14.41
N GLY A 504 -21.20 -7.88 -15.33
CA GLY A 504 -20.43 -6.66 -15.59
C GLY A 504 -21.16 -5.32 -15.39
N ALA A 505 -21.74 -4.73 -16.43
CA ALA A 505 -22.33 -3.39 -16.36
C ALA A 505 -23.57 -3.27 -15.45
N ASN A 506 -24.07 -4.38 -14.91
CA ASN A 506 -25.24 -4.39 -14.04
C ASN A 506 -24.91 -4.04 -12.58
N ILE A 507 -23.65 -4.15 -12.19
CA ILE A 507 -23.20 -3.89 -10.81
C ILE A 507 -21.96 -2.98 -10.72
N THR A 508 -21.41 -2.53 -11.86
CA THR A 508 -20.26 -1.62 -11.88
C THR A 508 -20.22 -0.74 -13.13
N ASP A 509 -19.87 0.53 -12.95
CA ASP A 509 -19.61 1.52 -14.01
C ASP A 509 -18.16 1.45 -14.52
N ILE A 510 -17.25 0.79 -13.79
CA ILE A 510 -15.81 0.70 -14.04
C ILE A 510 -15.42 -0.78 -14.23
N ILE A 511 -14.59 -1.08 -15.23
CA ILE A 511 -13.90 -2.38 -15.28
C ILE A 511 -12.75 -2.29 -14.28
N ALA A 512 -12.96 -2.82 -13.09
CA ALA A 512 -12.07 -2.63 -11.94
C ALA A 512 -11.46 -3.94 -11.42
N PRO A 513 -10.61 -4.62 -12.20
CA PRO A 513 -10.09 -5.91 -11.77
C PRO A 513 -8.92 -5.80 -10.81
N MET A 514 -8.68 -6.92 -10.12
CA MET A 514 -7.46 -7.21 -9.38
C MET A 514 -6.48 -7.95 -10.29
N TYR A 515 -5.21 -7.54 -10.28
CA TYR A 515 -4.06 -8.22 -10.87
C TYR A 515 -4.23 -8.75 -12.32
N PRO A 516 -4.71 -7.92 -13.27
CA PRO A 516 -4.91 -8.33 -14.65
C PRO A 516 -3.60 -8.68 -15.36
N THR A 517 -3.60 -9.71 -16.20
CA THR A 517 -2.49 -9.95 -17.12
C THR A 517 -2.46 -8.90 -18.22
N LYS A 518 -1.26 -8.57 -18.73
CA LYS A 518 -1.08 -7.67 -19.87
C LYS A 518 -1.96 -8.04 -21.07
N SER A 519 -2.03 -9.33 -21.42
CA SER A 519 -2.84 -9.79 -22.55
C SER A 519 -4.32 -9.50 -22.35
N TRP A 520 -4.83 -9.68 -21.13
CA TRP A 520 -6.23 -9.39 -20.83
C TRP A 520 -6.54 -7.89 -20.87
N ILE A 521 -5.61 -7.04 -20.43
CA ILE A 521 -5.72 -5.58 -20.60
C ILE A 521 -5.83 -5.24 -22.08
N GLU A 522 -4.94 -5.78 -22.93
CA GLU A 522 -4.95 -5.51 -24.38
C GLU A 522 -6.23 -6.01 -25.05
N ASP A 523 -6.73 -7.20 -24.67
CA ASP A 523 -8.01 -7.73 -25.13
C ASP A 523 -9.17 -6.82 -24.74
N LYS A 524 -9.20 -6.37 -23.48
CA LYS A 524 -10.23 -5.45 -22.99
C LYS A 524 -10.15 -4.12 -23.70
N MET A 525 -8.96 -3.57 -23.96
CA MET A 525 -8.79 -2.33 -24.71
C MET A 525 -9.26 -2.45 -26.16
N ALA A 526 -9.14 -3.63 -26.77
CA ALA A 526 -9.63 -3.92 -28.13
C ALA A 526 -11.15 -4.17 -28.21
N ASP A 527 -11.82 -4.50 -27.10
CA ASP A 527 -13.26 -4.73 -27.07
C ASP A 527 -14.05 -3.42 -27.16
N LEU A 528 -14.85 -3.30 -28.22
CA LEU A 528 -15.72 -2.15 -28.47
C LEU A 528 -17.15 -2.32 -27.92
N ASN A 529 -17.50 -3.50 -27.41
CA ASN A 529 -18.82 -3.76 -26.83
C ASN A 529 -18.93 -3.29 -25.38
N ASP A 530 -17.81 -3.25 -24.68
CA ASP A 530 -17.70 -2.75 -23.32
C ASP A 530 -16.59 -1.71 -23.23
N VAL A 531 -16.99 -0.45 -23.43
CA VAL A 531 -16.10 0.71 -23.42
C VAL A 531 -16.02 1.40 -22.05
N ARG A 532 -16.41 0.74 -20.96
CA ARG A 532 -16.26 1.34 -19.62
C ARG A 532 -14.77 1.65 -19.31
N PRO A 533 -14.48 2.65 -18.45
CA PRO A 533 -13.13 2.92 -17.96
C PRO A 533 -12.51 1.67 -17.35
N PHE A 534 -11.20 1.50 -17.52
CA PHE A 534 -10.45 0.41 -16.91
C PHE A 534 -9.48 0.97 -15.87
N ILE A 535 -9.73 0.68 -14.60
CA ILE A 535 -8.94 1.14 -13.46
C ILE A 535 -8.73 -0.06 -12.54
N MET A 536 -7.50 -0.55 -12.40
CA MET A 536 -7.25 -1.74 -11.56
C MET A 536 -7.53 -1.40 -10.11
N CYS A 537 -8.45 -2.13 -9.44
CA CYS A 537 -8.66 -1.92 -8.00
C CYS A 537 -7.46 -2.42 -7.19
N GLU A 538 -6.70 -3.38 -7.73
CA GLU A 538 -5.43 -3.87 -7.17
C GLU A 538 -4.46 -4.26 -8.29
N TYR A 539 -3.19 -3.87 -8.20
CA TYR A 539 -2.12 -4.33 -9.08
C TYR A 539 -0.75 -4.18 -8.40
N ALA A 540 0.31 -4.70 -9.02
CA ALA A 540 1.70 -4.55 -8.55
C ALA A 540 1.87 -4.94 -7.07
N TYR A 541 1.59 -6.20 -6.75
CA TYR A 541 1.61 -6.76 -5.41
C TYR A 541 2.98 -6.59 -4.71
N ALA A 542 3.05 -5.83 -3.62
CA ALA A 542 4.30 -5.33 -3.03
C ALA A 542 4.84 -6.16 -1.85
N LYS A 543 4.55 -7.48 -1.80
CA LYS A 543 5.04 -8.36 -0.72
C LYS A 543 6.56 -8.47 -0.70
N SER A 544 7.16 -8.12 0.45
CA SER A 544 8.62 -8.15 0.66
C SER A 544 9.39 -7.37 -0.42
N ASN A 545 10.36 -8.00 -1.10
CA ASN A 545 11.07 -7.45 -2.25
C ASN A 545 10.36 -7.78 -3.56
N SER A 546 9.59 -6.83 -4.12
CA SER A 546 8.68 -7.04 -5.26
C SER A 546 8.64 -5.83 -6.22
N ASN A 547 7.52 -5.58 -6.89
CA ASN A 547 7.24 -4.48 -7.83
C ASN A 547 8.15 -4.49 -9.07
N GLY A 548 8.60 -5.67 -9.48
CA GLY A 548 9.14 -5.90 -10.82
C GLY A 548 8.12 -5.55 -11.90
N ASN A 549 8.60 -5.17 -13.07
CA ASN A 549 7.80 -4.85 -14.26
C ASN A 549 6.89 -3.62 -14.09
N PHE A 550 6.99 -2.85 -13.00
CA PHE A 550 6.07 -1.74 -12.70
C PHE A 550 5.94 -0.74 -13.86
N LYS A 551 7.08 -0.43 -14.51
CA LYS A 551 7.12 0.42 -15.71
C LYS A 551 6.17 -0.04 -16.82
N GLN A 552 5.99 -1.34 -17.01
CA GLN A 552 5.17 -1.86 -18.11
C GLN A 552 3.68 -1.54 -17.96
N PHE A 553 3.17 -1.47 -16.72
CA PHE A 553 1.81 -0.98 -16.47
C PHE A 553 1.69 0.49 -16.90
N TRP A 554 2.68 1.32 -16.59
CA TRP A 554 2.68 2.73 -16.96
C TRP A 554 2.86 2.97 -18.47
N ASP A 555 3.60 2.11 -19.15
CA ASP A 555 3.66 2.11 -20.63
C ASP A 555 2.26 1.84 -21.23
N LEU A 556 1.43 0.99 -20.61
CA LEU A 556 0.04 0.77 -21.03
C LEU A 556 -0.85 1.99 -20.71
N VAL A 557 -0.65 2.65 -19.57
CA VAL A 557 -1.40 3.88 -19.20
C VAL A 557 -1.15 4.98 -20.24
N GLU A 558 0.08 5.10 -20.74
CA GLU A 558 0.42 6.05 -21.80
C GLU A 558 -0.15 5.62 -23.16
N LYS A 559 -0.12 4.33 -23.47
CA LYS A 559 -0.60 3.77 -24.74
C LYS A 559 -2.12 3.85 -24.91
N TYR A 560 -2.89 3.59 -23.86
CA TYR A 560 -4.35 3.44 -23.94
C TYR A 560 -5.09 4.45 -23.04
N PRO A 561 -5.74 5.50 -23.61
CA PRO A 561 -6.46 6.51 -22.83
C PRO A 561 -7.51 5.95 -21.85
N ARG A 562 -8.19 4.86 -22.22
CA ARG A 562 -9.22 4.18 -21.40
C ARG A 562 -8.64 3.34 -20.26
N PHE A 563 -7.37 2.93 -20.35
CA PHE A 563 -6.64 2.32 -19.25
C PHE A 563 -6.07 3.43 -18.38
N GLN A 564 -6.62 3.62 -17.20
CA GLN A 564 -6.42 4.84 -16.41
C GLN A 564 -5.56 4.62 -15.17
N GLY A 565 -4.79 3.53 -15.12
CA GLY A 565 -3.95 3.17 -13.97
C GLY A 565 -4.71 2.30 -12.99
N GLY A 566 -4.43 2.47 -11.70
CA GLY A 566 -5.03 1.64 -10.65
C GLY A 566 -4.42 1.88 -9.27
N PHE A 567 -4.73 0.99 -8.34
CA PHE A 567 -4.29 1.06 -6.95
C PHE A 567 -3.28 -0.05 -6.62
N ILE A 568 -2.07 0.31 -6.21
CA ILE A 568 -1.05 -0.65 -5.78
C ILE A 568 -1.54 -1.41 -4.54
N TRP A 569 -1.28 -2.71 -4.45
CA TRP A 569 -1.51 -3.49 -3.24
C TRP A 569 -0.19 -3.76 -2.50
N ASP A 570 0.06 -3.15 -1.34
CA ASP A 570 -0.68 -2.04 -0.72
C ASP A 570 0.28 -0.95 -0.20
N PHE A 571 -0.22 0.00 0.60
CA PHE A 571 0.61 1.12 1.06
C PHE A 571 1.66 0.68 2.09
N GLN A 572 1.24 0.07 3.19
CA GLN A 572 2.05 -0.14 4.39
C GLN A 572 1.96 -1.58 4.87
N ASP A 573 3.11 -2.18 5.19
CA ASP A 573 3.16 -3.49 5.82
C ASP A 573 2.29 -3.53 7.09
N LYS A 574 1.34 -4.45 7.10
CA LYS A 574 0.42 -4.66 8.22
C LYS A 574 1.09 -5.52 9.30
N ALA A 575 2.24 -5.08 9.80
CA ALA A 575 2.96 -5.75 10.89
C ALA A 575 2.57 -5.16 12.25
N LEU A 576 2.30 -6.00 13.24
CA LEU A 576 2.07 -5.56 14.61
C LEU A 576 3.39 -5.44 15.37
N THR A 577 3.39 -4.70 16.47
CA THR A 577 4.57 -4.57 17.34
C THR A 577 4.53 -5.55 18.51
N ARG A 578 5.69 -6.11 18.84
CA ARG A 578 5.95 -6.77 20.13
C ARG A 578 7.07 -6.05 20.86
N ARG A 579 6.81 -5.72 22.13
CA ARG A 579 7.82 -5.14 23.02
C ARG A 579 8.61 -6.25 23.71
N LYS A 580 9.92 -6.26 23.53
CA LYS A 580 10.85 -7.16 24.24
C LYS A 580 11.05 -6.69 25.69
N PRO A 581 11.51 -7.57 26.62
CA PRO A 581 11.74 -7.18 28.02
C PRO A 581 12.76 -6.04 28.23
N ASP A 582 13.66 -5.83 27.26
CA ASP A 582 14.64 -4.74 27.25
C ASP A 582 14.07 -3.39 26.78
N GLY A 583 12.79 -3.34 26.38
CA GLY A 583 12.09 -2.15 25.91
C GLY A 583 12.10 -1.96 24.39
N THR A 584 12.90 -2.74 23.65
CA THR A 584 12.95 -2.67 22.18
C THR A 584 11.64 -3.15 21.55
N VAL A 585 11.30 -2.55 20.41
CA VAL A 585 10.10 -2.89 19.64
C VAL A 585 10.51 -3.73 18.44
N LYS A 586 9.79 -4.81 18.20
CA LYS A 586 9.95 -5.70 17.06
C LYS A 586 8.66 -5.74 16.25
N TYR A 587 8.75 -5.54 14.93
CA TYR A 587 7.64 -5.80 14.03
C TYR A 587 7.48 -7.31 13.80
N VAL A 588 6.24 -7.77 13.85
CA VAL A 588 5.86 -9.18 13.74
C VAL A 588 4.66 -9.35 12.81
N TYR A 589 4.57 -10.53 12.20
CA TYR A 589 3.48 -10.95 11.32
C TYR A 589 2.74 -12.16 11.92
N GLY A 590 1.83 -12.79 11.16
CA GLY A 590 1.07 -13.95 11.64
C GLY A 590 1.96 -15.06 12.25
N GLY A 591 1.45 -15.77 13.24
CA GLY A 591 2.17 -16.79 14.01
C GLY A 591 2.93 -16.25 15.23
N ALA A 592 3.05 -14.94 15.40
CA ALA A 592 3.88 -14.34 16.44
C ALA A 592 3.19 -14.21 17.82
N PHE A 593 1.87 -14.38 17.88
CA PHE A 593 1.06 -14.27 19.10
C PHE A 593 0.57 -15.64 19.61
N ALA A 594 1.10 -16.73 19.05
CA ALA A 594 0.65 -18.11 19.34
C ALA A 594 -0.84 -18.32 19.07
N GLU A 595 -1.33 -17.72 17.97
CA GLU A 595 -2.73 -17.74 17.59
C GLU A 595 -3.26 -19.18 17.43
N LYS A 596 -4.51 -19.41 17.84
CA LYS A 596 -5.18 -20.71 17.62
C LYS A 596 -5.51 -20.97 16.15
N VAL A 597 -5.74 -19.91 15.39
CA VAL A 597 -5.98 -19.94 13.95
C VAL A 597 -4.80 -19.22 13.31
N THR A 598 -4.14 -19.88 12.37
CA THR A 598 -2.97 -19.32 11.70
C THR A 598 -3.12 -19.49 10.20
N ASP A 599 -2.89 -18.41 9.47
CA ASP A 599 -2.84 -18.47 8.01
C ASP A 599 -1.73 -19.42 7.52
N PRO A 600 -1.96 -20.19 6.44
CA PRO A 600 -0.91 -20.97 5.80
C PRO A 600 0.29 -20.12 5.36
N VAL A 601 0.07 -18.85 4.98
CA VAL A 601 1.07 -17.87 4.55
C VAL A 601 1.14 -16.73 5.57
N LYS A 602 1.82 -17.01 6.68
CA LYS A 602 1.88 -16.14 7.86
C LYS A 602 2.31 -14.69 7.61
N ASP A 603 3.19 -14.48 6.64
CA ASP A 603 3.78 -13.19 6.29
C ASP A 603 3.07 -12.50 5.11
N MET A 604 1.90 -13.01 4.70
CA MET A 604 1.11 -12.43 3.60
C MET A 604 0.68 -10.98 3.87
N CYS A 605 0.58 -10.57 5.14
CA CYS A 605 0.29 -9.20 5.57
C CYS A 605 1.42 -8.18 5.32
N LEU A 606 2.61 -8.64 4.88
CA LEU A 606 3.79 -7.79 4.64
C LEU A 606 3.85 -7.32 3.18
N ASN A 607 2.78 -6.67 2.73
CA ASN A 607 2.52 -6.32 1.34
C ASN A 607 2.59 -4.82 1.01
N GLY A 608 3.19 -3.99 1.88
CA GLY A 608 3.29 -2.55 1.66
C GLY A 608 4.44 -2.13 0.76
N VAL A 609 4.29 -0.98 0.08
CA VAL A 609 5.42 -0.26 -0.55
C VAL A 609 6.28 0.53 0.45
N VAL A 610 5.78 0.73 1.68
CA VAL A 610 6.54 1.26 2.82
C VAL A 610 6.53 0.28 4.00
N PHE A 611 7.52 0.43 4.87
CA PHE A 611 7.61 -0.30 6.13
C PHE A 611 6.56 0.20 7.16
N PRO A 612 6.38 -0.52 8.29
CA PRO A 612 5.43 -0.12 9.34
C PRO A 612 5.70 1.27 9.95
N ASP A 613 6.92 1.80 9.85
CA ASP A 613 7.29 3.14 10.32
C ASP A 613 7.18 4.23 9.23
N LEU A 614 6.57 3.90 8.09
CA LEU A 614 6.45 4.73 6.88
C LEU A 614 7.76 5.00 6.14
N SER A 615 8.87 4.38 6.55
CA SER A 615 10.12 4.46 5.79
C SER A 615 9.99 3.71 4.45
N TRP A 616 10.62 4.27 3.42
CA TRP A 616 10.44 3.80 2.05
C TRP A 616 11.21 2.50 1.82
N LYS A 617 10.51 1.47 1.32
CA LYS A 617 11.19 0.32 0.72
C LYS A 617 11.84 0.76 -0.60
N PRO A 618 12.86 0.05 -1.10
CA PRO A 618 13.49 0.42 -2.37
C PRO A 618 12.53 0.46 -3.57
N ALA A 619 11.48 -0.36 -3.57
CA ALA A 619 10.41 -0.31 -4.57
C ALA A 619 9.69 1.06 -4.63
N ALA A 620 9.62 1.81 -3.52
CA ALA A 620 8.98 3.12 -3.45
C ALA A 620 9.59 4.14 -4.42
N TYR A 621 10.91 4.06 -4.65
CA TYR A 621 11.59 4.95 -5.60
C TYR A 621 11.21 4.63 -7.04
N GLU A 622 11.07 3.35 -7.39
CA GLU A 622 10.58 2.92 -8.70
C GLU A 622 9.14 3.35 -8.92
N VAL A 623 8.29 3.16 -7.89
CA VAL A 623 6.89 3.57 -7.90
C VAL A 623 6.78 5.07 -8.14
N ARG A 624 7.47 5.89 -7.34
CA ARG A 624 7.50 7.36 -7.48
C ARG A 624 7.88 7.76 -8.91
N ASN A 625 8.94 7.17 -9.46
CA ASN A 625 9.45 7.54 -10.78
C ASN A 625 8.53 7.09 -11.92
N GLY A 626 8.05 5.84 -11.87
CA GLY A 626 7.19 5.27 -12.90
C GLY A 626 5.82 5.95 -13.01
N GLN A 627 5.29 6.46 -11.89
CA GLN A 627 3.99 7.13 -11.84
C GLN A 627 4.06 8.67 -11.84
N ALA A 628 5.23 9.24 -12.11
CA ALA A 628 5.42 10.68 -11.98
C ALA A 628 4.46 11.49 -12.89
N PRO A 629 3.88 12.59 -12.39
CA PRO A 629 2.99 13.47 -13.17
C PRO A 629 3.72 14.35 -14.19
N VAL A 630 5.00 14.11 -14.41
CA VAL A 630 5.84 14.80 -15.40
C VAL A 630 6.89 13.81 -15.87
N ILE A 631 7.09 13.72 -17.19
CA ILE A 631 8.05 12.79 -17.78
C ILE A 631 8.88 13.46 -18.88
N ILE A 632 10.07 12.93 -19.12
CA ILE A 632 10.92 13.28 -20.26
C ILE A 632 10.92 12.08 -21.21
N TYR A 633 10.69 12.32 -22.49
CA TYR A 633 10.68 11.27 -23.51
C TYR A 633 11.30 11.75 -24.81
N TYR A 634 11.81 10.82 -25.62
CA TYR A 634 12.34 11.11 -26.94
C TYR A 634 11.24 10.90 -27.99
N GLU A 635 10.94 11.93 -28.76
CA GLU A 635 9.95 11.87 -29.84
C GLU A 635 10.64 11.83 -31.20
N VAL A 636 10.26 10.89 -32.05
CA VAL A 636 10.68 10.84 -33.46
C VAL A 636 9.45 11.08 -34.31
N HIS A 637 9.45 12.13 -35.13
CA HIS A 637 8.31 12.40 -35.99
C HIS A 637 8.17 11.32 -37.06
N PRO A 638 6.99 10.69 -37.22
CA PRO A 638 6.82 9.52 -38.09
C PRO A 638 7.06 9.80 -39.58
N TYR A 639 6.98 11.07 -40.00
CA TYR A 639 7.10 11.49 -41.41
C TYR A 639 8.19 12.53 -41.70
N PHE A 640 8.85 13.07 -40.68
CA PHE A 640 9.86 14.12 -40.83
C PHE A 640 11.09 13.76 -39.99
N PRO A 641 12.31 14.16 -40.40
CA PRO A 641 13.52 13.89 -39.64
C PRO A 641 13.68 14.87 -38.46
N ILE A 642 12.57 15.18 -37.79
CA ILE A 642 12.55 16.00 -36.58
C ILE A 642 12.43 15.02 -35.43
N ALA A 643 13.46 14.98 -34.59
CA ALA A 643 13.48 14.18 -33.39
C ALA A 643 14.14 14.99 -32.26
N GLY A 644 13.70 14.75 -31.03
CA GLY A 644 14.22 15.49 -29.88
C GLY A 644 13.57 15.05 -28.58
N PHE A 645 14.19 15.46 -27.48
CA PHE A 645 13.63 15.27 -26.15
C PHE A 645 12.50 16.26 -25.90
N LYS A 646 11.46 15.77 -25.24
CA LYS A 646 10.30 16.54 -24.83
C LYS A 646 10.02 16.33 -23.36
N ILE A 647 9.48 17.36 -22.73
CA ILE A 647 8.87 17.28 -21.41
C ILE A 647 7.36 17.23 -21.57
N LYS A 648 6.72 16.24 -20.93
CA LYS A 648 5.26 16.07 -20.92
C LYS A 648 4.71 16.38 -19.54
N ASN A 649 3.68 17.22 -19.50
CA ASN A 649 2.91 17.49 -18.29
C ASN A 649 1.73 16.52 -18.19
N ASN A 650 1.81 15.58 -17.25
CA ASN A 650 0.74 14.63 -16.92
C ASN A 650 -0.07 15.06 -15.66
N TYR A 651 0.17 16.25 -15.10
CA TYR A 651 -0.75 16.86 -14.14
C TYR A 651 -2.11 17.13 -14.82
N GLN A 652 -3.16 17.16 -14.02
CA GLN A 652 -4.53 17.35 -14.49
C GLN A 652 -4.89 18.83 -14.60
N GLN A 653 -4.38 19.66 -13.68
CA GLN A 653 -4.70 21.09 -13.60
C GLN A 653 -3.47 21.99 -13.61
N LEU A 654 -2.41 21.61 -12.89
CA LEU A 654 -1.21 22.45 -12.78
C LEU A 654 -0.43 22.51 -14.09
N ASP A 655 0.14 23.67 -14.40
CA ASP A 655 1.25 23.77 -15.35
C ASP A 655 2.57 23.32 -14.67
N LEU A 656 3.71 23.42 -15.36
CA LEU A 656 5.00 22.97 -14.81
C LEU A 656 5.79 24.07 -14.05
N SER A 657 5.21 25.26 -13.83
CA SER A 657 5.95 26.41 -13.29
C SER A 657 6.35 26.25 -11.83
N HIS A 658 5.64 25.40 -11.07
CA HIS A 658 5.97 25.02 -9.70
C HIS A 658 7.18 24.08 -9.60
N LEU A 659 7.73 23.62 -10.73
CA LEU A 659 8.85 22.68 -10.77
C LEU A 659 10.17 23.38 -11.12
N ARG A 660 11.24 22.75 -10.63
CA ARG A 660 12.64 23.07 -10.92
C ARG A 660 13.28 21.86 -11.59
N ILE A 661 13.92 22.09 -12.74
CA ILE A 661 14.59 21.04 -13.50
C ILE A 661 16.08 21.32 -13.52
N THR A 662 16.85 20.41 -12.92
CA THR A 662 18.32 20.45 -12.93
C THR A 662 18.85 19.28 -13.76
N TRP A 663 20.05 19.44 -14.29
CA TRP A 663 20.71 18.39 -15.05
C TRP A 663 22.17 18.23 -14.61
N GLU A 664 22.68 17.01 -14.73
CA GLU A 664 24.07 16.63 -14.44
C GLU A 664 24.61 15.78 -15.59
N LEU A 665 25.71 16.18 -16.22
CA LEU A 665 26.50 15.34 -17.11
C LEU A 665 27.44 14.48 -16.26
N LEU A 666 27.27 13.17 -16.31
CA LEU A 666 28.19 12.20 -15.71
C LEU A 666 29.11 11.66 -16.79
N CYS A 667 30.40 11.53 -16.49
CA CYS A 667 31.42 10.87 -17.31
C CYS A 667 32.15 9.87 -16.43
N ASP A 668 32.13 8.59 -16.81
CA ASP A 668 32.61 7.45 -16.03
C ASP A 668 32.09 7.46 -14.57
N GLY A 669 30.84 7.92 -14.40
CA GLY A 669 30.14 8.00 -13.12
C GLY A 669 30.42 9.24 -12.27
N VAL A 670 31.27 10.16 -12.73
CA VAL A 670 31.62 11.41 -12.04
C VAL A 670 30.98 12.61 -12.73
N ILE A 671 30.47 13.58 -11.98
CA ILE A 671 29.89 14.81 -12.52
C ILE A 671 30.97 15.62 -13.24
N ALA A 672 30.81 15.79 -14.55
CA ALA A 672 31.67 16.58 -15.43
C ALA A 672 31.09 17.96 -15.74
N ASP A 673 29.77 18.10 -15.68
CA ASP A 673 29.06 19.37 -15.81
C ASP A 673 27.68 19.30 -15.16
N GLN A 674 27.09 20.45 -14.84
CA GLN A 674 25.73 20.51 -14.29
C GLN A 674 25.11 21.89 -14.50
N GLY A 675 23.80 21.96 -14.45
CA GLY A 675 23.07 23.22 -14.56
C GLY A 675 21.59 23.11 -14.22
N GLU A 676 20.89 24.23 -14.41
CA GLU A 676 19.45 24.34 -14.30
C GLU A 676 18.89 24.72 -15.67
N LEU A 677 17.80 24.09 -16.08
CA LEU A 677 17.10 24.46 -17.31
C LEU A 677 16.22 25.69 -17.08
N LYS A 678 15.68 26.26 -18.17
CA LYS A 678 14.67 27.31 -18.07
C LYS A 678 13.46 26.82 -17.25
N GLN A 679 12.73 27.76 -16.66
CA GLN A 679 11.45 27.44 -16.05
C GLN A 679 10.43 27.12 -17.15
N TYR A 680 9.79 25.96 -17.03
CA TYR A 680 8.72 25.52 -17.93
C TYR A 680 7.36 25.93 -17.35
N ALA A 681 6.44 26.39 -18.19
CA ALA A 681 5.05 26.67 -17.85
C ALA A 681 4.10 25.86 -18.76
N THR A 682 4.52 24.66 -19.12
CA THR A 682 3.79 23.77 -20.03
C THR A 682 2.42 23.42 -19.43
N PRO A 683 1.30 23.74 -20.09
CA PRO A 683 -0.03 23.48 -19.53
C PRO A 683 -0.32 21.98 -19.31
N ALA A 684 -1.22 21.68 -18.37
CA ALA A 684 -1.68 20.32 -18.08
C ALA A 684 -2.08 19.53 -19.35
N GLY A 685 -1.52 18.33 -19.50
CA GLY A 685 -1.75 17.43 -20.63
C GLY A 685 -0.98 17.77 -21.93
N GLN A 686 -0.13 18.80 -21.93
CA GLN A 686 0.67 19.19 -23.11
C GLN A 686 2.14 18.78 -22.97
N SER A 687 2.88 18.88 -24.08
CA SER A 687 4.32 18.69 -24.13
C SER A 687 5.02 19.91 -24.74
N GLU A 688 6.26 20.17 -24.31
CA GLU A 688 7.16 21.18 -24.86
C GLU A 688 8.53 20.55 -25.18
N ASP A 689 9.31 21.14 -26.08
CA ASP A 689 10.67 20.69 -26.36
C ASP A 689 11.58 20.91 -25.13
N LEU A 690 12.38 19.88 -24.81
CA LEU A 690 13.37 19.96 -23.74
C LEU A 690 14.65 20.60 -24.31
N GLU A 691 14.78 21.92 -24.13
CA GLU A 691 15.94 22.69 -24.55
C GLU A 691 17.08 22.48 -23.57
N PHE A 692 18.10 21.76 -24.01
CA PHE A 692 19.30 21.49 -23.24
C PHE A 692 20.53 21.51 -24.15
N ASP A 693 21.44 22.45 -23.89
CA ASP A 693 22.70 22.60 -24.63
C ASP A 693 23.83 21.88 -23.89
N LEU A 694 24.20 20.70 -24.40
CA LEU A 694 25.33 19.94 -23.88
C LEU A 694 26.65 20.46 -24.47
N ASN A 695 27.63 20.77 -23.61
CA ASN A 695 29.00 21.01 -24.08
C ASN A 695 29.68 19.68 -24.41
N GLU A 696 29.68 19.30 -25.68
CA GLU A 696 30.29 18.05 -26.18
C GLU A 696 31.77 17.90 -25.82
N GLU A 697 32.54 18.99 -25.64
CA GLU A 697 33.96 18.92 -25.27
C GLU A 697 34.19 18.34 -23.87
N LYS A 698 33.18 18.36 -23.01
CA LYS A 698 33.23 17.80 -21.66
C LYS A 698 32.91 16.31 -21.62
N VAL A 699 32.33 15.76 -22.69
CA VAL A 699 31.92 14.35 -22.76
C VAL A 699 33.16 13.46 -22.91
N LYS A 700 33.40 12.62 -21.91
CA LYS A 700 34.51 11.67 -21.86
C LYS A 700 34.04 10.32 -21.34
N GLY A 701 34.69 9.25 -21.80
CA GLY A 701 34.38 7.90 -21.34
C GLY A 701 32.94 7.52 -21.61
N GLU A 702 32.34 6.76 -20.71
CA GLU A 702 30.90 6.47 -20.71
C GLU A 702 30.13 7.62 -20.05
N ALA A 703 29.17 8.20 -20.77
CA ALA A 703 28.53 9.44 -20.35
C ALA A 703 27.01 9.38 -20.36
N PHE A 704 26.43 10.02 -19.36
CA PHE A 704 24.98 10.11 -19.14
C PHE A 704 24.61 11.54 -18.76
N VAL A 705 23.39 11.96 -19.12
CA VAL A 705 22.79 13.18 -18.58
C VAL A 705 21.65 12.79 -17.66
N ASN A 706 21.76 13.12 -16.38
CA ASN A 706 20.70 12.98 -15.41
C ASN A 706 19.86 14.25 -15.39
N PHE A 707 18.55 14.13 -15.57
CA PHE A 707 17.58 15.19 -15.28
C PHE A 707 16.91 14.89 -13.95
N LYS A 708 16.82 15.90 -13.07
CA LYS A 708 16.12 15.85 -11.79
C LYS A 708 15.05 16.94 -11.77
N ILE A 709 13.80 16.53 -11.69
CA ILE A 709 12.63 17.41 -11.57
C ILE A 709 12.17 17.41 -10.12
N SER A 710 12.13 18.59 -9.52
CA SER A 710 11.86 18.79 -8.09
C SER A 710 10.90 19.94 -7.85
N LEU A 711 10.31 19.99 -6.65
CA LEU A 711 9.53 21.14 -6.23
C LEU A 711 10.41 22.40 -6.15
N ARG A 712 9.97 23.48 -6.78
CA ARG A 712 10.67 24.78 -6.71
C ARG A 712 10.52 25.44 -5.35
N GLU A 713 9.33 25.30 -4.75
CA GLU A 713 8.97 25.88 -3.46
C GLU A 713 8.35 24.81 -2.54
N LYS A 714 8.22 25.13 -1.26
CA LYS A 714 7.57 24.27 -0.27
C LYS A 714 6.09 24.06 -0.64
N SER A 715 5.61 22.82 -0.51
CA SER A 715 4.20 22.44 -0.63
C SER A 715 3.62 22.02 0.73
N SER A 716 2.35 21.62 0.75
CA SER A 716 1.69 21.07 1.95
C SER A 716 2.26 19.72 2.39
N TYR A 717 2.98 19.00 1.52
CA TYR A 717 3.46 17.63 1.78
C TYR A 717 4.99 17.49 1.68
N ALA A 718 5.72 18.48 1.19
CA ALA A 718 7.16 18.39 1.06
C ALA A 718 7.85 19.77 1.02
N GLU A 719 9.11 19.81 1.43
CA GLU A 719 9.96 20.99 1.31
C GLU A 719 10.41 21.23 -0.14
N ALA A 720 10.89 22.45 -0.42
CA ALA A 720 11.50 22.78 -1.72
C ALA A 720 12.69 21.84 -2.00
N GLY A 721 12.83 21.39 -3.24
CA GLY A 721 13.85 20.43 -3.66
C GLY A 721 13.45 18.96 -3.55
N HIS A 722 12.25 18.64 -3.03
CA HIS A 722 11.73 17.26 -3.08
C HIS A 722 11.62 16.77 -4.52
N ILE A 723 12.18 15.58 -4.78
CA ILE A 723 12.27 15.00 -6.12
C ILE A 723 10.92 14.39 -6.51
N ILE A 724 10.37 14.85 -7.64
CA ILE A 724 9.15 14.33 -8.26
C ILE A 724 9.50 13.26 -9.29
N TYR A 725 10.51 13.51 -10.13
CA TYR A 725 10.87 12.63 -11.24
C TYR A 725 12.36 12.74 -11.57
N THR A 726 12.95 11.63 -11.99
CA THR A 726 14.31 11.57 -12.51
C THR A 726 14.37 10.77 -13.79
N TYR A 727 15.22 11.22 -14.72
CA TYR A 727 15.49 10.53 -15.98
C TYR A 727 16.98 10.53 -16.26
N GLN A 728 17.55 9.39 -16.63
CA GLN A 728 18.94 9.28 -17.07
C GLN A 728 18.99 8.95 -18.56
N MET A 729 19.63 9.84 -19.31
CA MET A 729 19.79 9.74 -20.75
C MET A 729 21.21 9.26 -21.08
N PRO A 730 21.40 8.08 -21.72
CA PRO A 730 22.71 7.67 -22.24
C PRO A 730 23.11 8.51 -23.45
N LEU A 731 24.41 8.84 -23.57
CA LEU A 731 24.95 9.51 -24.75
C LEU A 731 25.52 8.48 -25.74
N GLU A 732 24.87 8.30 -26.90
CA GLU A 732 25.12 7.20 -27.86
C GLU A 732 26.57 7.08 -28.36
N ASN A 733 27.32 8.19 -28.40
CA ASN A 733 28.72 8.20 -28.84
C ASN A 733 29.74 8.14 -27.69
N SER A 734 29.28 8.00 -26.45
CA SER A 734 30.13 7.84 -25.28
C SER A 734 30.46 6.36 -25.07
N VAL A 735 31.73 6.04 -24.83
CA VAL A 735 32.20 4.66 -24.69
C VAL A 735 33.08 4.58 -23.48
N LEU A 736 32.75 3.65 -22.56
CA LEU A 736 33.60 3.34 -21.43
C LEU A 736 35.00 2.98 -21.94
N CYS A 737 35.99 3.79 -21.56
CA CYS A 737 37.37 3.46 -21.83
C CYS A 737 37.76 2.27 -20.95
N LYS A 738 37.76 1.07 -21.56
CA LYS A 738 38.15 -0.15 -20.86
C LYS A 738 39.57 0.01 -20.32
N SER A 739 39.71 0.08 -19.00
CA SER A 739 41.03 0.05 -18.38
C SER A 739 41.69 -1.29 -18.70
N GLU A 740 42.96 -1.26 -19.11
CA GLU A 740 43.73 -2.49 -19.31
C GLU A 740 43.88 -3.21 -17.97
N VAL A 741 43.17 -4.33 -17.81
CA VAL A 741 43.31 -5.18 -16.63
C VAL A 741 44.66 -5.89 -16.73
N THR A 742 45.66 -5.36 -16.03
CA THR A 742 46.97 -6.01 -15.93
C THR A 742 46.96 -7.02 -14.79
N ILE A 743 46.82 -8.31 -15.12
CA ILE A 743 46.86 -9.38 -14.10
C ILE A 743 48.26 -10.00 -13.92
N ALA A 744 49.15 -9.86 -14.90
CA ALA A 744 50.51 -10.42 -14.85
C ALA A 744 51.52 -9.35 -14.40
N GLY A 745 52.50 -9.75 -13.60
CA GLY A 745 53.59 -8.89 -13.15
C GLY A 745 54.89 -9.66 -12.99
N GLU A 746 55.11 -10.11 -11.77
CA GLU A 746 56.28 -10.87 -11.33
C GLU A 746 56.21 -12.34 -11.77
N MET A 747 57.33 -13.06 -11.63
CA MET A 747 57.36 -14.50 -11.89
C MET A 747 56.58 -15.27 -10.83
N LEU A 748 55.95 -16.37 -11.24
CA LEU A 748 55.19 -17.26 -10.36
C LEU A 748 55.82 -18.66 -10.33
N SER A 749 55.82 -19.27 -9.16
CA SER A 749 56.12 -20.70 -8.97
C SER A 749 54.82 -21.46 -8.79
N VAL A 750 54.66 -22.58 -9.49
CA VAL A 750 53.45 -23.41 -9.46
C VAL A 750 53.82 -24.82 -9.02
N GLU A 751 53.18 -25.28 -7.95
CA GLU A 751 53.22 -26.67 -7.48
C GLU A 751 51.82 -27.28 -7.63
N GLU A 752 51.73 -28.40 -8.36
CA GLU A 752 50.47 -29.10 -8.60
C GLU A 752 50.51 -30.48 -7.95
N THR A 753 49.49 -30.78 -7.14
CA THR A 753 49.27 -32.09 -6.52
C THR A 753 48.00 -32.74 -7.08
N ALA A 754 47.65 -33.93 -6.56
CA ALA A 754 46.38 -34.58 -6.91
C ALA A 754 45.17 -33.74 -6.49
N GLU A 755 45.27 -33.03 -5.37
CA GLU A 755 44.15 -32.33 -4.73
C GLU A 755 44.19 -30.82 -4.95
N LYS A 756 45.38 -30.21 -5.10
CA LYS A 756 45.53 -28.75 -5.10
C LYS A 756 46.53 -28.23 -6.13
N ILE A 757 46.37 -26.97 -6.50
CA ILE A 757 47.35 -26.18 -7.25
C ILE A 757 47.76 -25.00 -6.38
N LEU A 758 49.04 -24.93 -6.03
CA LEU A 758 49.64 -23.86 -5.24
C LEU A 758 50.42 -22.92 -6.17
N VAL A 759 50.12 -21.63 -6.12
CA VAL A 759 50.79 -20.59 -6.90
C VAL A 759 51.42 -19.60 -5.94
N THR A 760 52.75 -19.46 -6.00
CA THR A 760 53.53 -18.63 -5.06
C THR A 760 54.38 -17.60 -5.81
N GLY A 761 54.58 -16.42 -5.22
CA GLY A 761 55.36 -15.31 -5.75
C GLY A 761 55.81 -14.35 -4.64
N LYS A 762 56.41 -13.21 -5.03
CA LYS A 762 56.98 -12.23 -4.08
C LYS A 762 55.97 -11.68 -3.07
N ASP A 763 54.71 -11.56 -3.48
CA ASP A 763 53.56 -11.14 -2.66
C ASP A 763 52.30 -11.88 -3.20
N THR A 764 52.43 -13.18 -3.43
CA THR A 764 51.36 -14.01 -4.01
C THR A 764 51.38 -15.38 -3.37
N ASP A 765 50.24 -15.82 -2.84
CA ASP A 765 50.01 -17.17 -2.31
C ASP A 765 48.56 -17.55 -2.61
N ILE A 766 48.37 -18.37 -3.63
CA ILE A 766 47.06 -18.82 -4.09
C ILE A 766 46.99 -20.34 -3.99
N SER A 767 45.96 -20.84 -3.34
CA SER A 767 45.61 -22.26 -3.27
C SER A 767 44.30 -22.50 -3.99
N PHE A 768 44.35 -23.29 -5.06
CA PHE A 768 43.17 -23.74 -5.80
C PHE A 768 42.91 -25.22 -5.52
N ASP A 769 41.71 -25.54 -5.08
CA ASP A 769 41.26 -26.91 -4.80
C ASP A 769 40.68 -27.56 -6.06
N LYS A 770 41.23 -28.70 -6.45
CA LYS A 770 40.84 -29.42 -7.68
C LYS A 770 39.58 -30.27 -7.49
N LEU A 771 39.20 -30.59 -6.26
CA LEU A 771 37.99 -31.36 -5.92
C LEU A 771 36.77 -30.43 -5.82
N LEU A 772 36.98 -29.21 -5.33
CA LEU A 772 35.94 -28.19 -5.22
C LEU A 772 35.88 -27.25 -6.43
N CYS A 773 36.95 -27.22 -7.26
CA CYS A 773 37.12 -26.28 -8.38
C CYS A 773 36.95 -24.81 -7.96
N SER A 774 37.50 -24.46 -6.80
CA SER A 774 37.41 -23.14 -6.17
C SER A 774 38.71 -22.77 -5.48
N PHE A 775 38.85 -21.51 -5.08
CA PHE A 775 40.00 -21.02 -4.31
C PHE A 775 39.80 -21.30 -2.82
N ASP A 776 40.75 -22.00 -2.19
CA ASP A 776 40.81 -22.10 -0.72
C ASP A 776 41.29 -20.80 -0.09
N ARG A 777 42.19 -20.12 -0.81
CA ARG A 777 42.85 -18.89 -0.37
C ARG A 777 43.46 -18.17 -1.56
N VAL A 778 43.26 -16.87 -1.61
CA VAL A 778 43.93 -15.95 -2.54
C VAL A 778 44.58 -14.84 -1.73
N ILE A 779 45.91 -14.83 -1.71
CA ILE A 779 46.73 -13.70 -1.26
C ILE A 779 47.42 -13.12 -2.49
N LEU A 780 47.15 -11.85 -2.73
CA LEU A 780 47.76 -11.06 -3.80
C LEU A 780 48.11 -9.71 -3.14
N GLY A 781 49.38 -9.30 -3.11
CA GLY A 781 49.83 -8.16 -2.30
C GLY A 781 50.07 -8.51 -0.82
N ALA A 782 49.93 -7.52 0.06
CA ALA A 782 50.29 -7.62 1.48
C ALA A 782 49.16 -8.08 2.43
N ALA A 783 47.97 -8.43 1.92
CA ALA A 783 46.80 -8.81 2.71
C ALA A 783 46.01 -9.97 2.09
N ASP A 784 45.26 -10.70 2.91
CA ASP A 784 44.31 -11.73 2.46
C ASP A 784 43.22 -11.09 1.59
N ALA A 785 43.05 -11.55 0.35
CA ALA A 785 42.11 -10.97 -0.60
C ALA A 785 40.74 -11.64 -0.52
N PHE A 786 40.66 -12.96 -0.72
CA PHE A 786 39.40 -13.73 -0.64
C PHE A 786 39.64 -15.26 -0.68
N HIS A 787 38.60 -16.03 -0.40
CA HIS A 787 38.45 -17.42 -0.84
C HIS A 787 37.10 -17.64 -1.53
N GLY A 788 36.83 -18.84 -2.05
CA GLY A 788 35.64 -19.13 -2.85
C GLY A 788 35.88 -18.96 -4.34
N GLY A 789 35.09 -18.14 -5.02
CA GLY A 789 35.00 -18.16 -6.49
C GLY A 789 34.21 -19.38 -6.99
N THR A 790 33.24 -19.83 -6.19
CA THR A 790 32.36 -20.96 -6.50
C THR A 790 31.21 -20.50 -7.37
N ASP A 791 30.73 -21.36 -8.28
CA ASP A 791 29.50 -21.07 -9.02
C ASP A 791 28.31 -20.93 -8.06
N ASN A 792 27.45 -19.93 -8.32
CA ASN A 792 26.23 -19.70 -7.56
C ASN A 792 25.02 -19.68 -8.51
N PHE A 793 23.97 -20.41 -8.12
CA PHE A 793 22.72 -20.57 -8.87
C PHE A 793 21.47 -20.32 -8.01
N TYR A 794 21.63 -19.80 -6.79
CA TYR A 794 20.53 -19.64 -5.84
C TYR A 794 20.52 -18.26 -5.18
N ARG A 795 19.33 -17.79 -4.81
CA ARG A 795 19.09 -16.58 -4.02
C ARG A 795 18.13 -16.93 -2.89
N ALA A 796 18.17 -16.18 -1.78
CA ALA A 796 17.17 -16.34 -0.72
C ALA A 796 15.79 -15.98 -1.30
N ALA A 797 14.78 -16.81 -1.09
CA ALA A 797 13.51 -16.63 -1.75
C ALA A 797 12.86 -15.30 -1.32
N THR A 798 12.44 -14.49 -2.29
CA THR A 798 11.55 -13.35 -2.02
C THR A 798 10.14 -13.84 -1.72
N GLY A 799 9.27 -12.98 -1.20
CA GLY A 799 7.86 -13.30 -1.00
C GLY A 799 7.11 -13.64 -2.29
N ILE A 800 7.58 -13.17 -3.45
CA ILE A 800 7.05 -13.54 -4.77
C ILE A 800 7.57 -14.92 -5.20
N ASP A 801 8.82 -15.25 -4.86
CA ASP A 801 9.41 -16.56 -5.15
C ASP A 801 8.73 -17.68 -4.36
N GLU A 802 8.37 -17.42 -3.09
CA GLU A 802 7.71 -18.38 -2.19
C GLU A 802 6.22 -18.57 -2.52
N GLY A 803 5.55 -17.51 -2.97
CA GLY A 803 4.11 -17.51 -3.22
C GLY A 803 3.30 -17.96 -2.01
N THR A 804 2.35 -18.89 -2.23
CA THR A 804 1.50 -19.47 -1.17
C THR A 804 1.96 -20.85 -0.68
N SER A 805 3.18 -21.29 -1.04
CA SER A 805 3.68 -22.64 -0.71
C SER A 805 2.76 -23.79 -1.19
N THR A 806 1.93 -23.55 -2.22
CA THR A 806 1.14 -24.60 -2.85
C THR A 806 2.05 -25.44 -3.75
N PRO A 807 2.13 -26.77 -3.57
CA PRO A 807 3.07 -27.61 -4.29
C PRO A 807 3.08 -27.39 -5.81
N GLY A 808 4.23 -26.99 -6.35
CA GLY A 808 4.46 -26.81 -7.80
C GLY A 808 3.90 -25.50 -8.39
N SER A 809 3.48 -24.56 -7.54
CA SER A 809 2.92 -23.26 -7.98
C SER A 809 3.89 -22.09 -7.91
N ASN A 810 5.00 -22.22 -7.16
CA ASN A 810 5.94 -21.14 -6.85
C ASN A 810 7.37 -21.44 -7.35
N TYR A 811 8.24 -20.44 -7.31
CA TYR A 811 9.61 -20.55 -7.82
C TYR A 811 10.56 -21.21 -6.82
N ALA A 812 10.45 -20.87 -5.54
CA ALA A 812 11.35 -21.34 -4.48
C ALA A 812 11.37 -22.88 -4.38
N GLU A 813 10.18 -23.52 -4.38
CA GLU A 813 10.07 -24.98 -4.39
C GLU A 813 10.70 -25.61 -5.63
N GLU A 814 10.49 -25.02 -6.81
CA GLU A 814 11.11 -25.52 -8.05
C GLU A 814 12.63 -25.44 -7.99
N TRP A 815 13.17 -24.35 -7.46
CA TRP A 815 14.62 -24.17 -7.32
C TRP A 815 15.24 -25.18 -6.34
N ILE A 816 14.56 -25.44 -5.21
CA ILE A 816 14.96 -26.46 -4.26
C ILE A 816 14.86 -27.86 -4.88
N ALA A 817 13.78 -28.17 -5.60
CA ALA A 817 13.60 -29.45 -6.28
C ALA A 817 14.62 -29.67 -7.41
N GLU A 818 15.11 -28.58 -8.02
CA GLU A 818 16.21 -28.63 -8.98
C GLU A 818 17.58 -28.81 -8.31
N GLY A 819 17.66 -28.69 -6.98
CA GLY A 819 18.87 -28.81 -6.16
C GLY A 819 19.73 -27.55 -6.17
N LEU A 820 19.18 -26.38 -6.47
CA LEU A 820 19.96 -25.15 -6.68
C LEU A 820 20.48 -24.55 -5.37
N ASN A 821 19.74 -24.71 -4.27
CA ASN A 821 20.13 -24.21 -2.94
C ASN A 821 21.30 -24.99 -2.31
N ALA A 822 21.51 -26.24 -2.72
CA ALA A 822 22.62 -27.07 -2.29
C ALA A 822 23.10 -27.98 -3.45
N PRO A 823 23.78 -27.40 -4.46
CA PRO A 823 24.06 -28.11 -5.70
C PRO A 823 25.11 -29.21 -5.51
N GLU A 824 24.76 -30.43 -5.90
CA GLU A 824 25.67 -31.57 -5.96
C GLU A 824 26.67 -31.37 -7.10
N LYS A 825 27.96 -31.33 -6.76
CA LYS A 825 29.05 -31.02 -7.67
C LYS A 825 29.81 -32.28 -8.09
N GLU A 826 29.97 -32.46 -9.40
CA GLU A 826 30.82 -33.48 -10.02
C GLU A 826 31.88 -32.79 -10.90
N VAL A 827 33.15 -32.91 -10.52
CA VAL A 827 34.27 -32.39 -11.33
C VAL A 827 34.58 -33.36 -12.45
N LEU A 828 34.36 -32.95 -13.69
CA LEU A 828 34.57 -33.75 -14.89
C LEU A 828 36.03 -33.68 -15.36
N SER A 829 36.63 -32.49 -15.34
CA SER A 829 38.05 -32.32 -15.67
C SER A 829 38.67 -31.08 -15.03
N VAL A 830 39.99 -31.16 -14.76
CA VAL A 830 40.84 -30.03 -14.38
C VAL A 830 42.15 -30.15 -15.16
N ASN A 831 42.47 -29.15 -15.99
CA ASN A 831 43.68 -29.11 -16.81
C ASN A 831 44.43 -27.80 -16.58
N THR A 832 45.75 -27.82 -16.62
CA THR A 832 46.59 -26.65 -16.40
C THR A 832 47.49 -26.34 -17.60
N ALA A 833 47.74 -25.06 -17.86
CA ALA A 833 48.77 -24.61 -18.80
C ALA A 833 49.53 -23.43 -18.17
N ARG A 834 50.86 -23.43 -18.26
CA ARG A 834 51.71 -22.48 -17.54
C ARG A 834 52.65 -21.68 -18.45
N SER A 835 52.91 -20.45 -18.03
CA SER A 835 53.99 -19.58 -18.51
C SER A 835 54.75 -19.00 -17.31
N ASP A 836 55.88 -18.32 -17.53
CA ASP A 836 56.72 -17.78 -16.44
C ASP A 836 56.00 -16.77 -15.52
N LYS A 837 54.89 -16.17 -15.98
CA LYS A 837 54.16 -15.10 -15.28
C LYS A 837 52.68 -15.35 -15.06
N GLN A 838 52.16 -16.45 -15.60
CA GLN A 838 50.72 -16.77 -15.55
C GLN A 838 50.48 -18.27 -15.51
N LEU A 839 49.44 -18.65 -14.78
CA LEU A 839 48.84 -19.99 -14.80
C LEU A 839 47.44 -19.90 -15.42
N LEU A 840 47.16 -20.82 -16.34
CA LEU A 840 45.82 -21.10 -16.84
C LEU A 840 45.32 -22.38 -16.18
N VAL A 841 44.12 -22.34 -15.60
CA VAL A 841 43.40 -23.52 -15.09
C VAL A 841 42.09 -23.63 -15.85
N PHE A 842 41.85 -24.78 -16.48
CA PHE A 842 40.63 -25.10 -17.19
C PHE A 842 39.87 -26.15 -16.40
N THR A 843 38.62 -25.86 -16.03
CA THR A 843 37.76 -26.81 -15.32
C THR A 843 36.49 -27.06 -16.09
N GLU A 844 36.00 -28.29 -16.01
CA GLU A 844 34.65 -28.66 -16.44
C GLU A 844 33.94 -29.33 -15.28
N VAL A 845 32.78 -28.79 -14.89
CA VAL A 845 32.03 -29.20 -13.70
C VAL A 845 30.57 -29.42 -14.10
N SER A 846 30.03 -30.55 -13.65
CA SER A 846 28.61 -30.88 -13.75
C SER A 846 27.96 -30.67 -12.38
N TYR A 847 26.81 -30.00 -12.36
CA TYR A 847 25.98 -29.84 -11.17
C TYR A 847 24.67 -30.59 -11.33
N ASN A 848 24.23 -31.22 -10.24
CA ASN A 848 22.97 -31.94 -10.12
C ASN A 848 22.76 -32.93 -11.29
N HIS A 849 23.77 -33.74 -11.60
CA HIS A 849 23.75 -34.75 -12.65
C HIS A 849 23.53 -34.21 -14.07
N GLY A 850 24.26 -33.15 -14.45
CA GLY A 850 24.26 -32.58 -15.79
C GLY A 850 23.15 -31.55 -16.04
N LYS A 851 22.41 -31.17 -15.00
CA LYS A 851 21.43 -30.08 -15.08
C LYS A 851 22.09 -28.74 -15.33
N ILE A 852 23.27 -28.50 -14.77
CA ILE A 852 24.10 -27.35 -15.13
C ILE A 852 25.51 -27.84 -15.42
N ILE A 853 26.06 -27.45 -16.57
CA ILE A 853 27.45 -27.77 -16.94
C ILE A 853 28.21 -26.46 -17.06
N VAL A 854 29.31 -26.34 -16.32
CA VAL A 854 30.14 -25.14 -16.28
C VAL A 854 31.54 -25.47 -16.78
N SER A 855 31.97 -24.78 -17.83
CA SER A 855 33.37 -24.75 -18.25
C SER A 855 33.98 -23.43 -17.81
N THR A 856 35.11 -23.48 -17.10
CA THR A 856 35.79 -22.28 -16.58
C THR A 856 37.23 -22.24 -17.04
N GLN A 857 37.69 -21.06 -17.43
CA GLN A 857 39.09 -20.74 -17.60
C GLN A 857 39.48 -19.68 -16.56
N TYR A 858 40.36 -20.06 -15.63
CA TYR A 858 41.03 -19.14 -14.72
C TYR A 858 42.37 -18.74 -15.31
N ARG A 859 42.63 -17.44 -15.51
CA ARG A 859 43.95 -16.89 -15.82
C ARG A 859 44.48 -16.18 -14.59
N ILE A 860 45.43 -16.79 -13.92
CA ILE A 860 45.99 -16.36 -12.64
C ILE A 860 47.35 -15.70 -12.88
N GLY A 861 47.53 -14.48 -12.37
CA GLY A 861 48.80 -13.76 -12.38
C GLY A 861 49.09 -13.10 -11.03
N SER A 862 50.30 -12.55 -10.87
CA SER A 862 50.74 -11.96 -9.59
C SER A 862 50.04 -10.66 -9.20
N LYS A 863 49.19 -10.10 -10.07
CA LYS A 863 48.45 -8.85 -9.83
C LYS A 863 46.94 -9.02 -9.90
N GLY A 864 46.45 -10.21 -10.21
CA GLY A 864 45.01 -10.45 -10.36
C GLY A 864 44.67 -11.78 -11.02
N ILE A 865 43.36 -12.04 -11.10
CA ILE A 865 42.78 -13.25 -11.65
C ILE A 865 41.68 -12.85 -12.65
N GLU A 866 41.69 -13.44 -13.84
CA GLU A 866 40.60 -13.33 -14.81
C GLU A 866 39.87 -14.68 -14.87
N ILE A 867 38.55 -14.64 -14.79
CA ILE A 867 37.69 -15.83 -14.77
C ILE A 867 36.73 -15.71 -15.94
N SER A 868 36.87 -16.59 -16.93
CA SER A 868 35.96 -16.71 -18.08
C SER A 868 35.16 -17.99 -17.94
N LYS A 869 33.83 -17.89 -18.03
CA LYS A 869 32.92 -19.02 -17.84
C LYS A 869 31.96 -19.18 -19.00
N SER A 870 31.63 -20.43 -19.29
CA SER A 870 30.47 -20.81 -20.08
C SER A 870 29.60 -21.78 -19.31
N VAL A 871 28.31 -21.51 -19.23
CA VAL A 871 27.32 -22.27 -18.47
C VAL A 871 26.23 -22.78 -19.41
N VAL A 872 26.00 -24.09 -19.40
CA VAL A 872 24.85 -24.72 -20.05
C VAL A 872 23.81 -25.01 -18.99
N ASN A 873 22.66 -24.32 -19.05
CA ASN A 873 21.52 -24.53 -18.16
C ASN A 873 20.51 -25.50 -18.82
N ASN A 874 20.35 -26.68 -18.23
CA ASN A 874 19.40 -27.73 -18.61
C ASN A 874 18.29 -27.96 -17.56
N CYS A 875 18.19 -27.15 -16.51
CA CYS A 875 17.13 -27.25 -15.49
C CYS A 875 15.74 -27.19 -16.13
N GLN A 876 14.77 -27.93 -15.60
CA GLN A 876 13.42 -28.03 -16.17
C GLN A 876 12.51 -26.86 -15.75
N THR A 877 12.82 -26.19 -14.64
CA THR A 877 12.12 -24.96 -14.24
C THR A 877 12.15 -23.89 -15.35
N LYS A 878 11.13 -23.03 -15.36
CA LYS A 878 10.99 -21.92 -16.32
C LYS A 878 12.13 -20.92 -16.20
N THR A 879 12.67 -20.73 -14.99
CA THR A 879 13.77 -19.83 -14.70
C THR A 879 14.56 -20.32 -13.49
N ILE A 880 15.87 -20.11 -13.49
CA ILE A 880 16.69 -20.21 -12.28
C ILE A 880 16.94 -18.81 -11.69
N PRO A 881 17.32 -18.69 -10.39
CA PRO A 881 17.51 -17.39 -9.73
C PRO A 881 18.62 -16.52 -10.30
N ARG A 882 19.78 -17.11 -10.53
CA ARG A 882 21.00 -16.41 -10.93
C ARG A 882 22.01 -17.33 -11.61
N ILE A 883 22.95 -16.75 -12.33
CA ILE A 883 24.17 -17.41 -12.80
C ILE A 883 25.35 -16.51 -12.49
N GLY A 884 26.16 -16.92 -11.51
CA GLY A 884 27.26 -16.09 -11.03
C GLY A 884 28.32 -16.83 -10.23
N LEU A 885 29.07 -16.04 -9.48
CA LEU A 885 30.18 -16.44 -8.62
C LEU A 885 29.96 -15.93 -7.20
N ALA A 886 30.21 -16.77 -6.20
CA ALA A 886 30.25 -16.39 -4.80
C ALA A 886 31.68 -16.34 -4.28
N PHE A 887 32.03 -15.27 -3.57
CA PHE A 887 33.31 -15.03 -2.92
C PHE A 887 33.08 -14.76 -1.43
N ILE A 888 34.08 -15.12 -0.63
CA ILE A 888 34.10 -14.86 0.80
C ILE A 888 35.34 -14.04 1.12
N LEU A 889 35.13 -12.87 1.72
CA LEU A 889 36.18 -11.96 2.17
C LEU A 889 36.24 -11.92 3.70
N ALA A 890 37.36 -11.42 4.23
CA ALA A 890 37.51 -11.17 5.66
C ALA A 890 36.50 -10.11 6.15
N GLY A 891 36.01 -10.28 7.38
CA GLY A 891 35.02 -9.39 8.00
C GLY A 891 35.43 -7.92 8.15
N ASP A 892 36.70 -7.57 7.91
CA ASP A 892 37.18 -6.19 7.92
C ASP A 892 36.96 -5.45 6.59
N LYS A 893 36.57 -6.16 5.51
CA LYS A 893 36.32 -5.60 4.16
C LYS A 893 34.92 -4.98 4.06
N GLN A 894 34.71 -3.92 4.84
CA GLN A 894 33.41 -3.31 5.06
C GLN A 894 33.07 -2.17 4.08
N GLN A 895 34.06 -1.61 3.38
CA GLN A 895 33.86 -0.46 2.49
C GLN A 895 33.59 -0.93 1.07
N ILE A 896 32.57 -0.37 0.42
CA ILE A 896 32.28 -0.66 -0.99
C ILE A 896 32.19 0.59 -1.84
N SER A 897 32.61 0.49 -3.09
CA SER A 897 32.41 1.53 -4.10
C SER A 897 32.19 0.89 -5.46
N TRP A 898 31.19 1.34 -6.21
CA TRP A 898 30.87 0.75 -7.50
C TRP A 898 30.50 1.79 -8.54
N TYR A 899 30.73 1.43 -9.81
CA TYR A 899 30.22 2.18 -10.96
C TYR A 899 29.13 1.34 -11.64
N GLY A 900 27.87 1.72 -11.44
CA GLY A 900 26.70 0.97 -11.88
C GLY A 900 25.43 1.63 -11.37
N ARG A 901 24.30 0.92 -11.29
CA ARG A 901 23.06 1.50 -10.77
C ARG A 901 23.05 1.63 -9.25
N GLY A 902 22.40 2.69 -8.75
CA GLY A 902 22.27 2.96 -7.32
C GLY A 902 21.51 4.26 -7.02
N PRO A 903 21.54 4.74 -5.76
CA PRO A 903 22.24 4.13 -4.63
C PRO A 903 21.48 2.95 -3.98
N TRP A 904 20.15 2.89 -4.11
CA TRP A 904 19.33 1.82 -3.53
C TRP A 904 19.40 0.51 -4.33
N GLU A 905 18.92 -0.58 -3.73
CA GLU A 905 18.85 -1.89 -4.41
C GLU A 905 17.96 -1.83 -5.66
N ASN A 906 18.31 -2.58 -6.70
CA ASN A 906 17.62 -2.64 -7.97
C ASN A 906 17.86 -3.99 -8.66
N TYR A 907 16.89 -4.41 -9.47
CA TYR A 907 16.88 -5.71 -10.15
C TYR A 907 16.54 -5.54 -11.63
N SER A 908 16.75 -6.58 -12.44
CA SER A 908 16.61 -6.52 -13.91
C SER A 908 15.27 -5.96 -14.39
N ASP A 909 14.19 -6.18 -13.63
CA ASP A 909 12.83 -5.70 -13.88
C ASP A 909 12.36 -4.53 -12.98
N ARG A 910 13.25 -3.99 -12.13
CA ARG A 910 12.97 -2.87 -11.21
C ARG A 910 14.22 -2.00 -11.04
N LYS A 911 14.50 -1.12 -12.00
CA LYS A 911 15.75 -0.34 -12.03
C LYS A 911 15.69 1.03 -12.67
N GLU A 912 14.52 1.50 -13.13
CA GLU A 912 14.39 2.77 -13.85
C GLU A 912 14.72 3.98 -12.97
N ALA A 913 14.40 3.93 -11.69
CA ALA A 913 14.74 4.98 -10.73
C ALA A 913 16.22 4.94 -10.30
N ALA A 914 16.90 3.79 -10.43
CA ALA A 914 18.29 3.61 -10.03
C ALA A 914 19.23 3.99 -11.19
N HIS A 915 19.84 5.17 -11.11
CA HIS A 915 20.68 5.72 -12.16
C HIS A 915 22.11 5.16 -12.12
N ILE A 916 22.77 5.07 -13.28
CA ILE A 916 24.18 4.70 -13.39
C ILE A 916 25.05 5.85 -12.87
N GLY A 917 25.96 5.55 -11.95
CA GLY A 917 26.86 6.52 -11.31
C GLY A 917 27.91 5.85 -10.43
N CYS A 918 28.85 6.64 -9.89
CA CYS A 918 29.78 6.17 -8.87
C CYS A 918 29.19 6.33 -7.48
N TYR A 919 28.99 5.22 -6.79
CA TYR A 919 28.42 5.18 -5.44
C TYR A 919 29.44 4.62 -4.44
N HIS A 920 29.31 5.04 -3.19
CA HIS A 920 30.12 4.58 -2.06
C HIS A 920 29.17 4.24 -0.91
N SER A 921 29.44 3.15 -0.20
CA SER A 921 28.63 2.70 0.94
C SER A 921 29.42 1.69 1.76
N THR A 922 28.77 1.05 2.72
CA THR A 922 29.31 -0.05 3.52
C THR A 922 28.48 -1.32 3.35
N VAL A 923 29.04 -2.48 3.72
CA VAL A 923 28.31 -3.75 3.69
C VAL A 923 27.02 -3.71 4.53
N PRO A 924 27.00 -3.18 5.78
CA PRO A 924 25.78 -3.12 6.57
C PRO A 924 24.69 -2.23 5.96
N GLU A 925 25.08 -1.19 5.21
CA GLU A 925 24.13 -0.32 4.49
C GLU A 925 23.52 -0.97 3.24
N GLN A 926 24.04 -2.12 2.79
CA GLN A 926 23.43 -2.87 1.68
C GLN A 926 22.28 -3.78 2.12
N TYR A 927 22.12 -3.98 3.43
CA TYR A 927 21.00 -4.74 3.96
C TYR A 927 19.72 -3.90 3.93
N THR A 928 18.70 -4.38 3.20
CA THR A 928 17.35 -3.83 3.29
C THR A 928 16.58 -4.60 4.36
N PRO A 929 16.09 -3.97 5.45
CA PRO A 929 15.51 -4.65 6.60
C PRO A 929 14.07 -5.11 6.36
N TYR A 930 13.86 -5.98 5.38
CA TYR A 930 12.60 -6.69 5.20
C TYR A 930 12.29 -7.50 6.47
N ILE A 931 11.07 -7.36 7.02
CA ILE A 931 10.69 -7.94 8.33
C ILE A 931 10.91 -9.45 8.35
N LYS A 932 10.50 -10.13 7.27
CA LYS A 932 10.99 -11.46 6.94
C LYS A 932 12.23 -11.28 6.04
N PRO A 933 13.42 -11.75 6.45
CA PRO A 933 14.61 -11.71 5.61
C PRO A 933 14.41 -12.40 4.27
N VAL A 934 14.82 -11.74 3.19
CA VAL A 934 14.74 -12.21 1.81
C VAL A 934 15.95 -11.70 1.02
N GLU A 935 16.12 -12.15 -0.22
CA GLU A 935 17.07 -11.56 -1.18
C GLU A 935 16.94 -10.03 -1.22
N CYS A 936 18.05 -9.31 -1.03
CA CYS A 936 18.10 -7.85 -1.01
C CYS A 936 19.50 -7.30 -1.33
N GLY A 937 19.60 -6.00 -1.55
CA GLY A 937 20.87 -5.27 -1.71
C GLY A 937 21.44 -5.28 -3.14
N GLY A 938 20.82 -6.01 -4.07
CA GLY A 938 21.28 -6.18 -5.45
C GLY A 938 21.50 -4.86 -6.21
N LYS A 939 22.53 -4.82 -7.06
CA LYS A 939 22.83 -3.70 -7.98
C LYS A 939 23.02 -4.21 -9.40
N GLU A 940 22.24 -3.71 -10.35
CA GLU A 940 22.36 -4.04 -11.77
C GLU A 940 23.31 -3.12 -12.54
N ASP A 941 23.65 -3.57 -13.76
CA ASP A 941 24.45 -2.85 -14.75
C ASP A 941 25.78 -2.33 -14.17
N VAL A 942 26.48 -3.12 -13.35
CA VAL A 942 27.73 -2.73 -12.70
C VAL A 942 28.94 -2.99 -13.59
N ARG A 943 29.78 -1.97 -13.79
CA ARG A 943 31.02 -2.06 -14.57
C ARG A 943 32.16 -2.58 -13.73
N TYR A 944 32.30 -2.02 -12.52
CA TYR A 944 33.24 -2.46 -11.52
C TYR A 944 32.73 -2.22 -10.10
N LEU A 945 33.21 -3.04 -9.18
CA LEU A 945 33.01 -2.96 -7.74
C LEU A 945 34.38 -3.00 -7.06
N ILE A 946 34.55 -2.18 -6.03
CA ILE A 946 35.67 -2.18 -5.11
C ILE A 946 35.14 -2.57 -3.74
N VAL A 947 35.79 -3.52 -3.07
CA VAL A 947 35.51 -3.92 -1.69
C VAL A 947 36.83 -3.84 -0.93
N SER A 948 36.89 -3.04 0.15
CA SER A 948 38.13 -2.82 0.90
C SER A 948 37.90 -2.65 2.39
N ASP A 949 39.00 -2.68 3.15
CA ASP A 949 39.03 -2.19 4.52
C ASP A 949 39.21 -0.66 4.58
N GLU A 950 39.27 -0.11 5.79
CA GLU A 950 39.48 1.34 6.02
C GLU A 950 40.83 1.85 5.52
N ALA A 951 41.84 0.98 5.39
CA ALA A 951 43.16 1.33 4.87
C ALA A 951 43.22 1.25 3.33
N GLY A 952 42.14 0.83 2.67
CA GLY A 952 42.04 0.69 1.22
C GLY A 952 42.56 -0.64 0.67
N HIS A 953 42.93 -1.60 1.53
CA HIS A 953 43.33 -2.93 1.06
C HIS A 953 42.08 -3.76 0.75
N GLY A 954 42.06 -4.39 -0.42
CA GLY A 954 40.93 -5.20 -0.82
C GLY A 954 40.98 -5.58 -2.29
N ILE A 955 39.81 -5.77 -2.89
CA ILE A 955 39.68 -6.22 -4.28
C ILE A 955 38.88 -5.24 -5.12
N ARG A 956 39.23 -5.20 -6.40
CA ARG A 956 38.42 -4.63 -7.47
C ARG A 956 37.94 -5.75 -8.39
N VAL A 957 36.64 -5.92 -8.50
CA VAL A 957 35.98 -6.79 -9.48
C VAL A 957 35.56 -5.94 -10.67
N SER A 958 35.92 -6.33 -11.89
CA SER A 958 35.56 -5.65 -13.13
C SER A 958 34.98 -6.64 -14.13
N GLY A 959 33.82 -6.32 -14.70
CA GLY A 959 33.17 -7.15 -15.71
C GLY A 959 33.69 -6.88 -17.11
N ALA A 960 33.75 -7.90 -17.96
CA ALA A 960 33.92 -7.70 -19.40
C ALA A 960 32.69 -7.07 -20.05
N VAL A 961 31.52 -7.33 -19.45
CA VAL A 961 30.21 -6.72 -19.66
C VAL A 961 29.65 -6.31 -18.29
N PRO A 962 28.63 -5.44 -18.21
CA PRO A 962 27.99 -5.12 -16.95
C PRO A 962 27.47 -6.37 -16.22
N PHE A 963 27.58 -6.39 -14.90
CA PHE A 963 27.20 -7.52 -14.05
C PHE A 963 26.28 -7.06 -12.92
N HIS A 964 25.66 -8.01 -12.22
CA HIS A 964 24.90 -7.77 -10.99
C HIS A 964 25.74 -8.16 -9.76
N PHE A 965 25.63 -7.44 -8.65
CA PHE A 965 26.19 -7.91 -7.37
C PHE A 965 25.27 -7.64 -6.18
N ASP A 966 25.40 -8.48 -5.17
CA ASP A 966 24.95 -8.24 -3.79
C ASP A 966 26.10 -8.61 -2.82
N ILE A 967 26.11 -7.99 -1.64
CA ILE A 967 27.17 -8.18 -0.65
C ILE A 967 26.62 -8.03 0.77
N HIS A 968 26.89 -9.02 1.63
CA HIS A 968 26.33 -9.12 2.98
C HIS A 968 27.33 -9.70 3.99
N ASP A 969 27.07 -9.51 5.29
CA ASP A 969 27.83 -10.11 6.39
C ASP A 969 27.24 -11.46 6.88
N TYR A 970 26.47 -12.11 6.00
CA TYR A 970 25.79 -13.38 6.21
C TYR A 970 25.67 -14.16 4.89
N SER A 971 25.45 -15.47 4.99
CA SER A 971 25.27 -16.34 3.82
C SER A 971 23.83 -16.32 3.29
N ILE A 972 23.66 -16.61 1.99
CA ILE A 972 22.33 -16.73 1.35
C ILE A 972 21.45 -17.74 2.11
N LEU A 973 22.00 -18.91 2.47
CA LEU A 973 21.24 -19.95 3.17
C LEU A 973 20.79 -19.52 4.56
N SER A 974 21.60 -18.73 5.26
CA SER A 974 21.21 -18.21 6.57
C SER A 974 20.07 -17.21 6.45
N CYS A 975 20.11 -16.33 5.45
CA CYS A 975 19.00 -15.42 5.15
C CYS A 975 17.72 -16.18 4.78
N ASP A 976 17.81 -17.17 3.90
CA ASP A 976 16.67 -17.97 3.40
C ASP A 976 15.97 -18.78 4.50
N GLN A 977 16.68 -19.16 5.56
CA GLN A 977 16.15 -19.91 6.70
C GLN A 977 15.60 -19.02 7.83
N ALA A 978 15.91 -17.72 7.80
CA ALA A 978 15.58 -16.81 8.88
C ALA A 978 14.12 -16.35 8.80
N ALA A 979 13.38 -16.53 9.90
CA ALA A 979 12.03 -15.96 10.02
C ALA A 979 12.04 -14.46 10.33
N TYR A 980 13.10 -14.00 11.00
CA TYR A 980 13.32 -12.60 11.37
C TYR A 980 14.81 -12.27 11.30
N GLU A 981 15.16 -10.99 11.23
CA GLU A 981 16.56 -10.52 11.15
C GLU A 981 17.47 -11.11 12.24
N GLU A 982 17.00 -11.23 13.49
CA GLU A 982 17.83 -11.81 14.57
C GLU A 982 18.10 -13.32 14.43
N ASN A 983 17.45 -13.98 13.48
CA ASN A 983 17.69 -15.39 13.14
C ASN A 983 18.75 -15.56 12.04
N ILE A 984 19.25 -14.47 11.46
CA ILE A 984 20.37 -14.51 10.51
C ILE A 984 21.66 -14.81 11.30
N GLU A 985 22.30 -15.91 10.95
CA GLU A 985 23.59 -16.32 11.49
C GLU A 985 24.73 -15.55 10.82
N LYS A 986 25.55 -14.88 11.64
CA LYS A 986 26.74 -14.14 11.21
C LYS A 986 28.00 -14.83 11.72
N ASP A 987 29.01 -14.90 10.88
CA ASP A 987 30.27 -15.63 11.14
C ASP A 987 31.53 -14.76 10.96
N ASN A 988 31.36 -13.43 10.95
CA ASN A 988 32.44 -12.45 10.75
C ASN A 988 33.15 -12.59 9.39
N GLN A 989 32.42 -13.02 8.37
CA GLN A 989 32.84 -13.01 6.97
C GLN A 989 31.95 -12.09 6.14
N ILE A 990 32.47 -11.65 4.99
CA ILE A 990 31.69 -10.92 3.99
C ILE A 990 31.45 -11.82 2.79
N TYR A 991 30.18 -12.00 2.44
CA TYR A 991 29.70 -12.80 1.33
C TYR A 991 29.42 -11.87 0.15
N LEU A 992 30.18 -12.01 -0.94
CA LEU A 992 30.03 -11.23 -2.16
C LEU A 992 29.57 -12.14 -3.30
N ASN A 993 28.43 -11.82 -3.91
CA ASN A 993 27.95 -12.49 -5.11
C ASN A 993 28.13 -11.59 -6.33
N VAL A 994 28.63 -12.16 -7.43
CA VAL A 994 28.88 -11.46 -8.70
C VAL A 994 28.26 -12.28 -9.83
N ASP A 995 27.18 -11.77 -10.41
CA ASP A 995 26.39 -12.47 -11.41
C ASP A 995 26.54 -11.90 -12.81
N SER A 996 26.59 -12.81 -13.78
CA SER A 996 26.35 -12.42 -15.16
C SER A 996 24.91 -12.03 -15.41
N VAL A 997 23.97 -12.69 -14.73
CA VAL A 997 22.54 -12.51 -14.93
C VAL A 997 21.82 -12.93 -13.65
N HIS A 998 20.86 -12.11 -13.24
CA HIS A 998 19.97 -12.33 -12.10
C HIS A 998 18.53 -12.22 -12.59
N ALA A 999 17.68 -13.18 -12.21
CA ALA A 999 16.28 -13.18 -12.60
C ALA A 999 15.56 -11.98 -11.98
N GLY A 1000 14.50 -11.52 -12.64
CA GLY A 1000 13.62 -10.49 -12.11
C GLY A 1000 12.99 -10.86 -10.77
N LEU A 1001 12.33 -9.89 -10.15
CA LEU A 1001 11.53 -10.08 -8.94
C LEU A 1001 10.12 -10.57 -9.27
N GLY A 1002 9.53 -10.10 -10.37
CA GLY A 1002 8.09 -10.21 -10.59
C GLY A 1002 7.30 -9.30 -9.65
N GLY A 1003 6.02 -9.61 -9.45
CA GLY A 1003 5.13 -8.80 -8.60
C GLY A 1003 3.79 -8.44 -9.23
N ASP A 1004 3.40 -9.08 -10.34
CA ASP A 1004 2.03 -8.92 -10.85
C ASP A 1004 0.99 -9.45 -9.84
N THR A 1005 1.33 -10.52 -9.10
CA THR A 1005 0.55 -11.18 -8.03
C THR A 1005 1.50 -11.71 -6.93
N GLY A 1006 0.96 -12.21 -5.82
CA GLY A 1006 1.72 -12.87 -4.75
C GLY A 1006 1.62 -14.40 -4.69
N TRP A 1007 0.95 -15.05 -5.64
CA TRP A 1007 0.59 -16.48 -5.54
C TRP A 1007 0.74 -17.28 -6.84
N THR A 1008 1.15 -16.62 -7.93
CA THR A 1008 1.45 -17.29 -9.20
C THR A 1008 2.81 -16.84 -9.75
N LYS A 1009 3.47 -17.73 -10.49
CA LYS A 1009 4.73 -17.42 -11.18
C LYS A 1009 4.53 -16.32 -12.24
N ASN A 1010 5.03 -15.12 -11.96
CA ASN A 1010 4.75 -13.92 -12.74
C ASN A 1010 5.97 -13.07 -13.14
N ILE A 1011 7.20 -13.62 -13.07
CA ILE A 1011 8.35 -12.98 -13.71
C ILE A 1011 8.13 -13.00 -15.24
N HIS A 1012 8.20 -11.83 -15.87
CA HIS A 1012 7.98 -11.68 -17.32
C HIS A 1012 9.13 -12.29 -18.11
N SER A 1013 8.85 -12.72 -19.34
CA SER A 1013 9.74 -13.58 -20.15
C SER A 1013 11.15 -13.03 -20.36
N GLU A 1014 11.26 -11.72 -20.51
CA GLU A 1014 12.49 -10.96 -20.74
C GLU A 1014 13.42 -10.92 -19.52
N TYR A 1015 12.91 -11.28 -18.34
CA TYR A 1015 13.65 -11.27 -17.07
C TYR A 1015 13.88 -12.69 -16.50
N LEU A 1016 13.63 -13.72 -17.31
CA LEU A 1016 13.86 -15.13 -16.95
C LEU A 1016 15.26 -15.58 -17.36
N ILE A 1017 15.84 -16.46 -16.54
CA ILE A 1017 17.04 -17.24 -16.86
C ILE A 1017 16.61 -18.64 -17.29
N GLY A 1018 16.20 -18.76 -18.55
CA GLY A 1018 15.74 -20.02 -19.13
C GLY A 1018 16.87 -21.02 -19.44
N LYS A 1019 16.49 -22.18 -19.98
CA LYS A 1019 17.44 -23.15 -20.56
C LYS A 1019 18.25 -22.49 -21.68
N GLY A 1020 19.56 -22.72 -21.70
CA GLY A 1020 20.41 -22.10 -22.71
C GLY A 1020 21.88 -22.11 -22.37
N TYR A 1021 22.64 -21.35 -23.18
CA TYR A 1021 24.07 -21.17 -23.04
C TYR A 1021 24.36 -19.73 -22.62
N TYR A 1022 25.09 -19.56 -21.52
CA TYR A 1022 25.46 -18.28 -20.95
C TYR A 1022 26.98 -18.17 -20.90
N GLN A 1023 27.53 -17.00 -21.23
CA GLN A 1023 28.97 -16.76 -21.19
C GLN A 1023 29.26 -15.42 -20.55
N TYR A 1024 30.24 -15.40 -19.64
CA TYR A 1024 30.66 -14.18 -18.98
C TYR A 1024 32.13 -14.24 -18.58
N GLN A 1025 32.67 -13.06 -18.28
CA GLN A 1025 34.02 -12.91 -17.80
C GLN A 1025 34.10 -11.80 -16.77
N VAL A 1026 34.78 -12.09 -15.66
CA VAL A 1026 35.11 -11.11 -14.62
C VAL A 1026 36.62 -11.10 -14.39
N SER A 1027 37.14 -9.97 -13.94
CA SER A 1027 38.54 -9.80 -13.54
C SER A 1027 38.61 -9.25 -12.13
N ILE A 1028 39.48 -9.83 -11.31
CA ILE A 1028 39.71 -9.46 -9.93
C ILE A 1028 41.15 -8.96 -9.80
N GLN A 1029 41.31 -7.75 -9.28
CA GLN A 1029 42.60 -7.12 -9.01
C GLN A 1029 42.67 -6.76 -7.53
N VAL A 1030 43.87 -6.80 -6.94
CA VAL A 1030 44.08 -6.24 -5.59
C VAL A 1030 44.45 -4.77 -5.69
N LEU A 1031 43.99 -4.00 -4.70
CA LEU A 1031 44.24 -2.58 -4.55
C LEU A 1031 45.42 -2.27 -3.63
#